data_AF-A0A9W9YIT5-F1
#
_entry.id   AF-A0A9W9YIT5-F1
#
_cell.length_a   1.000
_cell.length_b   1.000
_cell.length_c   1.000
_cell.angle_alpha   90.00
_cell.angle_beta   90.00
_cell.angle_gamma   90.00
#
_symmetry.space_group_name_H-M   'P 1'
#
loop_
_entity.id
_entity.type
_entity.pdbx_description
1 polymer ?
#
loop_
_entity_poly.entity_id
_entity_poly.type
_entity_poly.pdbx_seq_one_letter_code
_entity_poly.pdbx_strand_id
1 'polypeptide(L)'
;MYMALPDSSSMVQEPPFILEDMIAMKDELNRKKSLLNDMDIVQWHLHTRRAHKAGLVVKHLRENMHAEMCTQAWTKFHEILNSFDLIPEDAQETGTFRSVHLCEAPGAFIASLNHFLKSHYHGLEWDWVANTLNPYYEGHDLTAMLDDDRFILQTLSHWNFGVDGTGDLMNLANLESLQQDTADIHLVTADGSINCANQPDEQEGVVGQLIFCEAVAAINLLCQGGNFVFKMFTAFEHQMISLMYLLSCLFQEIQVVKPGTSKSGNSEVYVACLKFIGKGEIPITVMEKLSKEYGAHCSSFSLFSLKSIPSTFLERLKECEMYFTGLQMEAIDQNIQQFYYMSSAERKAHGRLRQLVVENFVERFHLLPINKEEHLVPGTNLDGTQLSFTRGPTNDVPFSESFNGRHQMGSYNQRQETLNQDWLEKIQADGQFEFHPTQSRCLQDHAQVYNGVPLIPLYCEQVVWLPGAKCATPETWTPQTAACLDAVLNSRFCTPFYISKLQEAHQQATVLRKENTDNLNAILDQVNPSNIVKMAKGGEAEVRNLDKLVFFTEMAKGENFGIVLNLSNSIDYLAHYLEEKNVRFNSIEVRISTESGTPVATIDDQEAVCQFDDISQHVKRLSQTGTQRINLVVADINHDDELKSKRDLVSLCVIALKLLEGGGMFVCRICETLTRFSVGILYILHHVFDKLTIVKPVMSQLSSSQRFLVCKGYLGEDKHYVAYLEKILDQLIILDCEKSTFDVLEIVPMQRLYSEEFYPLLKR
;
A
#
# COMPACT_ATOMS: atom_id res chain seq x y z
N MET A 1 9.63 28.49 -33.59
CA MET A 1 9.90 29.76 -32.87
C MET A 1 9.75 29.42 -31.41
N TYR A 2 10.79 29.57 -30.60
CA TYR A 2 10.74 29.27 -29.17
C TYR A 2 9.71 30.18 -28.49
N MET A 3 8.85 29.60 -27.65
CA MET A 3 7.97 30.39 -26.80
C MET A 3 8.79 30.98 -25.66
N ALA A 4 8.54 32.24 -25.32
CA ALA A 4 9.27 32.92 -24.27
C ALA A 4 8.51 32.82 -22.96
N LEU A 5 9.21 32.49 -21.87
CA LEU A 5 8.63 32.56 -20.53
C LEU A 5 8.14 33.99 -20.24
N PRO A 6 6.90 34.17 -19.74
CA PRO A 6 6.44 35.45 -19.24
C PRO A 6 7.30 35.94 -18.07
N ASP A 7 7.27 37.25 -17.81
CA ASP A 7 7.90 37.81 -16.62
C ASP A 7 7.29 37.16 -15.36
N SER A 8 8.16 36.73 -14.45
CA SER A 8 7.73 36.06 -13.22
C SER A 8 6.70 36.87 -12.43
N SER A 9 6.71 38.21 -12.46
CA SER A 9 5.72 39.05 -11.79
C SER A 9 4.28 38.80 -12.23
N SER A 10 4.05 38.24 -13.42
CA SER A 10 2.73 37.90 -13.97
C SER A 10 2.17 36.55 -13.51
N MET A 11 2.99 35.71 -12.86
CA MET A 11 2.59 34.37 -12.43
C MET A 11 1.85 34.38 -11.09
N VAL A 12 0.78 33.58 -10.98
CA VAL A 12 0.02 33.38 -9.72
C VAL A 12 -0.48 34.71 -9.13
N GLN A 13 -1.05 35.57 -9.98
CA GLN A 13 -1.61 36.87 -9.57
C GLN A 13 -3.10 37.02 -9.90
N GLU A 14 -3.53 36.40 -11.00
CA GLU A 14 -4.89 36.52 -11.52
C GLU A 14 -5.69 35.24 -11.22
N PRO A 15 -7.02 35.36 -11.00
CA PRO A 15 -7.88 34.20 -10.80
C PRO A 15 -7.87 33.28 -12.04
N PRO A 16 -8.28 32.02 -11.89
CA PRO A 16 -8.58 31.10 -12.98
C PRO A 16 -9.30 31.78 -14.14
N PHE A 17 -8.74 31.69 -15.35
CA PHE A 17 -9.40 32.18 -16.55
C PHE A 17 -10.24 31.07 -17.19
N ILE A 18 -11.25 31.48 -17.96
CA ILE A 18 -12.14 30.57 -18.69
C ILE A 18 -12.06 30.91 -20.18
N LEU A 19 -11.85 29.88 -21.00
CA LEU A 19 -11.97 29.96 -22.45
C LEU A 19 -13.29 29.30 -22.85
N GLU A 20 -14.28 30.11 -23.24
CA GLU A 20 -15.66 29.64 -23.49
C GLU A 20 -15.73 28.50 -24.51
N ASP A 21 -14.87 28.53 -25.52
CA ASP A 21 -14.77 27.51 -26.56
C ASP A 21 -14.16 26.19 -26.06
N MET A 22 -13.18 26.24 -25.16
CA MET A 22 -12.64 25.04 -24.50
C MET A 22 -13.67 24.41 -23.55
N ILE A 23 -14.38 25.21 -22.76
CA ILE A 23 -15.44 24.72 -21.87
C ILE A 23 -16.59 24.11 -22.65
N ALA A 24 -16.99 24.71 -23.79
CA ALA A 24 -17.99 24.11 -24.66
C ALA A 24 -17.58 22.72 -25.17
N MET A 25 -16.28 22.49 -25.43
CA MET A 25 -15.77 21.16 -25.78
C MET A 25 -15.78 20.19 -24.59
N LYS A 26 -15.41 20.65 -23.39
CA LYS A 26 -15.54 19.87 -22.15
C LYS A 26 -16.98 19.39 -21.95
N ASP A 27 -17.94 20.31 -22.06
CA ASP A 27 -19.37 20.02 -21.90
C ASP A 27 -19.88 19.01 -22.92
N GLU A 28 -19.51 19.16 -24.20
CA GLU A 28 -19.92 18.24 -25.26
C GLU A 28 -19.30 16.84 -25.06
N LEU A 29 -18.02 16.76 -24.69
CA LEU A 29 -17.38 15.49 -24.38
C LEU A 29 -18.02 14.82 -23.17
N ASN A 30 -18.30 15.56 -22.11
CA ASN A 30 -18.95 15.05 -20.91
C ASN A 30 -20.39 14.60 -21.18
N ARG A 31 -21.13 15.30 -22.04
CA ARG A 31 -22.45 14.86 -22.55
C ARG A 31 -22.35 13.51 -23.27
N LYS A 32 -21.29 13.30 -24.07
CA LYS A 32 -21.03 12.02 -24.73
C LYS A 32 -20.65 10.91 -23.75
N LYS A 33 -19.74 11.18 -22.81
CA LYS A 33 -19.38 10.22 -21.74
C LYS A 33 -20.60 9.80 -20.92
N SER A 34 -21.51 10.74 -20.65
CA SER A 34 -22.73 10.50 -19.85
C SER A 34 -23.70 9.50 -20.49
N LEU A 35 -23.59 9.23 -21.80
CA LEU A 35 -24.34 8.15 -22.46
C LEU A 35 -24.00 6.76 -21.92
N LEU A 36 -22.90 6.63 -21.18
CA LEU A 36 -22.43 5.40 -20.56
C LEU A 36 -22.94 5.23 -19.12
N ASN A 37 -23.60 6.23 -18.53
CA ASN A 37 -23.93 6.25 -17.10
C ASN A 37 -24.87 5.12 -16.67
N ASP A 38 -25.70 4.62 -17.58
CA ASP A 38 -26.64 3.51 -17.35
C ASP A 38 -26.07 2.14 -17.75
N MET A 39 -24.86 2.08 -18.30
CA MET A 39 -24.24 0.82 -18.68
C MET A 39 -23.65 0.12 -17.46
N ASP A 40 -24.00 -1.15 -17.27
CA ASP A 40 -23.32 -1.98 -16.27
C ASP A 40 -21.82 -2.04 -16.58
N ILE A 41 -21.00 -1.62 -15.62
CA ILE A 41 -19.57 -1.41 -15.82
C ILE A 41 -18.83 -2.73 -16.13
N VAL A 42 -19.30 -3.87 -15.59
CA VAL A 42 -18.69 -5.18 -15.85
C VAL A 42 -18.96 -5.62 -17.29
N GLN A 43 -20.21 -5.53 -17.74
CA GLN A 43 -20.59 -5.83 -19.12
C GLN A 43 -19.91 -4.88 -20.12
N TRP A 44 -19.88 -3.59 -19.79
CA TRP A 44 -19.25 -2.56 -20.60
C TRP A 44 -17.74 -2.77 -20.72
N HIS A 45 -17.04 -3.06 -19.62
CA HIS A 45 -15.62 -3.40 -19.65
C HIS A 45 -15.33 -4.68 -20.41
N LEU A 46 -16.19 -5.71 -20.31
CA LEU A 46 -16.06 -6.92 -21.10
C LEU A 46 -16.20 -6.64 -22.60
N HIS A 47 -17.17 -5.81 -22.98
CA HIS A 47 -17.38 -5.38 -24.36
C HIS A 47 -16.18 -4.59 -24.89
N THR A 48 -15.82 -3.49 -24.23
CA THR A 48 -14.73 -2.62 -24.66
C THR A 48 -13.38 -3.34 -24.69
N ARG A 49 -13.12 -4.31 -23.80
CA ARG A 49 -11.94 -5.19 -23.89
C ARG A 49 -11.95 -6.05 -25.16
N ARG A 50 -13.11 -6.56 -25.56
CA ARG A 50 -13.27 -7.39 -26.77
C ARG A 50 -13.22 -6.56 -28.06
N ALA A 51 -13.70 -5.32 -28.00
CA ALA A 51 -13.74 -4.35 -29.10
C ALA A 51 -12.43 -3.54 -29.25
N HIS A 52 -11.53 -3.61 -28.27
CA HIS A 52 -10.24 -2.93 -28.37
C HIS A 52 -9.37 -3.59 -29.45
N LYS A 53 -9.13 -2.83 -30.53
CA LYS A 53 -8.41 -3.28 -31.73
C LYS A 53 -6.99 -3.81 -31.42
N ALA A 54 -6.29 -3.20 -30.47
CA ALA A 54 -4.97 -3.65 -30.03
C ALA A 54 -5.00 -4.60 -28.83
N GLY A 55 -6.18 -5.05 -28.38
CA GLY A 55 -6.33 -5.84 -27.15
C GLY A 55 -5.76 -7.26 -27.19
N LEU A 56 -5.08 -7.66 -28.26
CA LEU A 56 -4.32 -8.92 -28.33
C LEU A 56 -2.81 -8.71 -28.25
N VAL A 57 -2.31 -7.47 -28.37
CA VAL A 57 -0.87 -7.16 -28.39
C VAL A 57 -0.18 -7.62 -27.11
N VAL A 58 -0.67 -7.16 -25.95
CA VAL A 58 -0.11 -7.56 -24.64
C VAL A 58 -0.07 -9.08 -24.48
N LYS A 59 -1.16 -9.77 -24.85
CA LYS A 59 -1.22 -11.24 -24.79
C LYS A 59 -0.13 -11.87 -25.67
N HIS A 60 0.00 -11.40 -26.91
CA HIS A 60 0.99 -11.91 -27.84
C HIS A 60 2.42 -11.70 -27.34
N LEU A 61 2.74 -10.52 -26.81
CA LEU A 61 4.08 -10.22 -26.28
C LEU A 61 4.43 -11.09 -25.08
N ARG A 62 3.49 -11.34 -24.16
CA ARG A 62 3.71 -12.27 -23.03
C ARG A 62 3.99 -13.70 -23.50
N GLU A 63 3.17 -14.20 -24.44
CA GLU A 63 3.23 -15.60 -24.87
C GLU A 63 4.40 -15.89 -25.82
N ASN A 64 4.80 -14.93 -26.66
CA ASN A 64 5.76 -15.16 -27.75
C ASN A 64 7.08 -14.39 -27.59
N MET A 65 7.07 -13.25 -26.89
CA MET A 65 8.27 -12.44 -26.63
C MET A 65 8.76 -12.54 -25.19
N HIS A 66 7.96 -13.13 -24.30
CA HIS A 66 8.22 -13.24 -22.87
C HIS A 66 8.60 -11.89 -22.23
N ALA A 67 8.00 -10.80 -22.70
CA ALA A 67 8.28 -9.46 -22.22
C ALA A 67 7.98 -9.32 -20.71
N GLU A 68 8.99 -8.88 -19.96
CA GLU A 68 8.91 -8.65 -18.51
C GLU A 68 7.95 -7.51 -18.18
N MET A 69 7.12 -7.70 -17.14
CA MET A 69 6.11 -6.75 -16.66
C MET A 69 5.23 -6.16 -17.78
N CYS A 70 4.97 -6.96 -18.82
CA CYS A 70 4.29 -6.49 -20.02
C CYS A 70 2.81 -6.21 -19.74
N THR A 71 2.45 -4.96 -19.47
CA THR A 71 1.07 -4.48 -19.31
C THR A 71 0.64 -3.65 -20.52
N GLN A 72 -0.58 -3.09 -20.49
CA GLN A 72 -0.98 -2.10 -21.50
C GLN A 72 -0.12 -0.82 -21.41
N ALA A 73 0.36 -0.44 -20.22
CA ALA A 73 1.26 0.70 -20.05
C ALA A 73 2.61 0.43 -20.73
N TRP A 74 3.14 -0.80 -20.61
CA TRP A 74 4.34 -1.25 -21.32
C TRP A 74 4.22 -0.99 -22.83
N THR A 75 3.11 -1.42 -23.45
CA THR A 75 2.96 -1.28 -24.91
C THR A 75 2.78 0.16 -25.34
N LYS A 76 2.08 0.99 -24.54
CA LYS A 76 1.94 2.42 -24.81
C LYS A 76 3.30 3.11 -24.81
N PHE A 77 4.12 2.83 -23.80
CA PHE A 77 5.45 3.45 -23.72
C PHE A 77 6.41 2.92 -24.78
N HIS A 78 6.32 1.64 -25.12
CA HIS A 78 7.10 1.07 -26.22
C HIS A 78 6.77 1.75 -27.57
N GLU A 79 5.50 2.08 -27.82
CA GLU A 79 5.12 2.88 -29.00
C GLU A 79 5.74 4.28 -28.97
N ILE A 80 5.77 4.92 -27.80
CA ILE A 80 6.35 6.26 -27.62
C ILE A 80 7.87 6.22 -27.84
N LEU A 81 8.58 5.24 -27.26
CA LEU A 81 10.03 5.03 -27.43
C LEU A 81 10.43 4.86 -28.91
N ASN A 82 9.59 4.22 -29.70
CA ASN A 82 9.83 4.04 -31.14
C ASN A 82 9.34 5.22 -31.99
N SER A 83 8.57 6.15 -31.41
CA SER A 83 8.02 7.31 -32.13
C SER A 83 8.83 8.58 -31.93
N PHE A 84 9.58 8.68 -30.82
CA PHE A 84 10.36 9.85 -30.45
C PHE A 84 11.76 9.45 -30.03
N ASP A 85 12.74 10.30 -30.34
CA ASP A 85 14.12 10.11 -29.94
C ASP A 85 14.30 10.48 -28.45
N LEU A 86 14.00 9.50 -27.58
CA LEU A 86 14.02 9.68 -26.13
C LEU A 86 15.39 9.39 -25.50
N ILE A 87 16.35 8.86 -26.26
CA ILE A 87 17.70 8.53 -25.79
C ILE A 87 18.67 9.56 -26.39
N PRO A 88 19.00 10.65 -25.66
CA PRO A 88 19.78 11.75 -26.22
C PRO A 88 21.14 11.29 -26.77
N GLU A 89 21.63 11.95 -27.83
CA GLU A 89 22.93 11.66 -28.44
C GLU A 89 24.08 11.67 -27.41
N ASP A 90 24.05 12.58 -26.44
CA ASP A 90 25.03 12.67 -25.34
C ASP A 90 25.11 11.37 -24.51
N ALA A 91 23.97 10.73 -24.22
CA ALA A 91 23.95 9.45 -23.53
C ALA A 91 24.62 8.34 -24.37
N GLN A 92 24.46 8.40 -25.69
CA GLN A 92 25.08 7.45 -26.62
C GLN A 92 26.59 7.69 -26.75
N GLU A 93 27.03 8.95 -26.74
CA GLU A 93 28.44 9.34 -26.81
C GLU A 93 29.19 9.01 -25.52
N THR A 94 28.59 9.27 -24.36
CA THR A 94 29.17 8.96 -23.05
C THR A 94 29.08 7.48 -22.69
N GLY A 95 28.14 6.75 -23.30
CA GLY A 95 27.87 5.35 -22.99
C GLY A 95 27.07 5.15 -21.69
N THR A 96 26.53 6.22 -21.12
CA THR A 96 25.74 6.18 -19.88
C THR A 96 24.40 6.86 -20.06
N PHE A 97 23.32 6.20 -19.64
CA PHE A 97 21.96 6.71 -19.69
C PHE A 97 21.31 6.62 -18.31
N ARG A 98 20.62 7.69 -17.91
CA ARG A 98 19.97 7.77 -16.60
C ARG A 98 18.53 8.19 -16.74
N SER A 99 17.62 7.47 -16.08
CA SER A 99 16.19 7.79 -16.11
C SER A 99 15.55 7.83 -14.72
N VAL A 100 14.53 8.67 -14.58
CA VAL A 100 13.65 8.70 -13.41
C VAL A 100 12.21 8.42 -13.82
N HIS A 101 11.54 7.55 -13.09
CA HIS A 101 10.16 7.15 -13.38
C HIS A 101 9.24 7.53 -12.21
N LEU A 102 8.41 8.56 -12.42
CA LEU A 102 7.51 9.14 -11.43
C LEU A 102 6.14 8.44 -11.46
N CYS A 103 5.59 8.19 -10.26
CA CYS A 103 4.32 7.50 -10.09
C CYS A 103 4.22 6.18 -10.88
N GLU A 104 5.32 5.42 -10.92
CA GLU A 104 5.59 4.38 -11.93
C GLU A 104 5.01 2.99 -11.64
N ALA A 105 4.50 2.75 -10.42
CA ALA A 105 4.00 1.42 -10.06
C ALA A 105 3.08 0.85 -11.16
N PRO A 106 3.20 -0.46 -11.51
CA PRO A 106 4.08 -1.45 -10.90
C PRO A 106 5.49 -1.55 -11.56
N GLY A 107 5.86 -0.68 -12.50
CA GLY A 107 7.15 -0.74 -13.21
C GLY A 107 7.09 -1.09 -14.70
N ALA A 108 5.97 -0.81 -15.37
CA ALA A 108 5.76 -1.21 -16.75
C ALA A 108 6.56 -0.38 -17.76
N PHE A 109 6.74 0.93 -17.52
CA PHE A 109 7.57 1.76 -18.39
C PHE A 109 9.04 1.42 -18.21
N ILE A 110 9.47 1.15 -16.97
CA ILE A 110 10.84 0.69 -16.65
C ILE A 110 11.16 -0.59 -17.44
N ALA A 111 10.31 -1.61 -17.34
CA ALA A 111 10.54 -2.87 -18.06
C ALA A 111 10.47 -2.72 -19.60
N SER A 112 9.63 -1.81 -20.09
CA SER A 112 9.59 -1.46 -21.52
C SER A 112 10.85 -0.75 -21.99
N LEU A 113 11.38 0.17 -21.19
CA LEU A 113 12.63 0.86 -21.45
C LEU A 113 13.80 -0.12 -21.48
N ASN A 114 13.89 -1.03 -20.48
CA ASN A 114 14.90 -2.08 -20.48
C ASN A 114 14.89 -2.86 -21.80
N HIS A 115 13.71 -3.35 -22.19
CA HIS A 115 13.56 -4.12 -23.42
C HIS A 115 13.98 -3.33 -24.66
N PHE A 116 13.60 -2.05 -24.75
CA PHE A 116 13.98 -1.17 -25.83
C PHE A 116 15.50 -0.93 -25.88
N LEU A 117 16.13 -0.66 -24.74
CA LEU A 117 17.57 -0.43 -24.63
C LEU A 117 18.37 -1.67 -25.01
N LYS A 118 18.00 -2.85 -24.51
CA LYS A 118 18.68 -4.11 -24.86
C LYS A 118 18.53 -4.49 -26.33
N SER A 119 17.45 -4.06 -26.97
CA SER A 119 17.19 -4.32 -28.39
C SER A 119 17.92 -3.38 -29.35
N HIS A 120 18.19 -2.13 -28.94
CA HIS A 120 18.68 -1.08 -29.85
C HIS A 120 20.03 -0.47 -29.46
N TYR A 121 20.38 -0.47 -28.17
CA TYR A 121 21.54 0.24 -27.62
C TYR A 121 22.48 -0.72 -26.88
N HIS A 122 23.08 -1.65 -27.63
CA HIS A 122 24.01 -2.64 -27.07
C HIS A 122 25.23 -1.95 -26.44
N GLY A 123 25.45 -2.19 -25.14
CA GLY A 123 26.58 -1.64 -24.39
C GLY A 123 26.31 -0.30 -23.69
N LEU A 124 25.11 0.27 -23.83
CA LEU A 124 24.70 1.43 -23.05
C LEU A 124 24.47 1.03 -21.58
N GLU A 125 25.20 1.65 -20.66
CA GLU A 125 24.98 1.47 -19.23
C GLU A 125 23.76 2.29 -18.81
N TRP A 126 22.78 1.63 -18.18
CA TRP A 126 21.55 2.27 -17.76
C TRP A 126 21.39 2.20 -16.25
N ASP A 127 21.25 3.37 -15.64
CA ASP A 127 20.90 3.54 -14.24
C ASP A 127 19.51 4.20 -14.13
N TRP A 128 18.70 3.74 -13.19
CA TRP A 128 17.33 4.22 -13.05
C TRP A 128 16.90 4.30 -11.60
N VAL A 129 16.07 5.30 -11.33
CA VAL A 129 15.38 5.49 -10.05
C VAL A 129 13.89 5.63 -10.33
N ALA A 130 13.05 5.09 -9.45
CA ALA A 130 11.60 5.21 -9.56
C ALA A 130 10.98 5.72 -8.27
N ASN A 131 9.85 6.42 -8.40
CA ASN A 131 9.03 6.85 -7.30
C ASN A 131 7.59 6.38 -7.52
N THR A 132 6.91 6.04 -6.42
CA THR A 132 5.48 5.77 -6.35
C THR A 132 5.05 5.81 -4.89
N LEU A 133 3.75 5.89 -4.62
CA LEU A 133 3.22 5.67 -3.27
C LEU A 133 3.74 4.33 -2.74
N ASN A 134 4.36 4.33 -1.56
CA ASN A 134 5.02 3.15 -1.01
C ASN A 134 4.00 2.04 -0.75
N PRO A 135 4.05 0.89 -1.48
CA PRO A 135 3.07 -0.20 -1.33
C PRO A 135 3.02 -0.78 0.07
N TYR A 136 4.07 -0.59 0.86
CA TYR A 136 4.16 -1.11 2.20
C TYR A 136 3.66 -0.11 3.25
N TYR A 137 3.52 1.18 2.93
CA TYR A 137 3.01 2.21 3.84
C TYR A 137 1.52 2.03 4.11
N GLU A 138 1.21 1.55 5.32
CA GLU A 138 -0.11 1.12 5.76
C GLU A 138 -1.12 2.28 5.88
N GLY A 139 -0.65 3.53 5.84
CA GLY A 139 -1.48 4.73 5.92
C GLY A 139 -2.08 5.17 4.58
N HIS A 140 -1.76 4.50 3.47
CA HIS A 140 -2.34 4.82 2.16
C HIS A 140 -3.72 4.21 1.94
N ASP A 141 -4.60 4.94 1.26
CA ASP A 141 -5.87 4.39 0.79
C ASP A 141 -5.62 3.36 -0.34
N LEU A 142 -6.30 2.21 -0.23
CA LEU A 142 -6.25 1.11 -1.19
C LEU A 142 -6.72 1.47 -2.59
N THR A 143 -7.54 2.51 -2.72
CA THR A 143 -8.01 3.04 -4.01
C THR A 143 -6.97 3.92 -4.70
N ALA A 144 -5.95 4.39 -3.98
CA ALA A 144 -4.88 5.22 -4.49
C ALA A 144 -3.70 4.41 -5.08
N MET A 145 -3.63 3.10 -4.81
CA MET A 145 -2.45 2.28 -5.10
C MET A 145 -2.72 1.14 -6.09
N LEU A 146 -1.70 0.75 -6.86
CA LEU A 146 -1.72 -0.54 -7.56
C LEU A 146 -1.29 -1.67 -6.61
N ASP A 147 -1.91 -2.85 -6.77
CA ASP A 147 -1.68 -3.97 -5.83
C ASP A 147 -0.38 -4.72 -6.11
N ASP A 148 0.05 -4.78 -7.37
CA ASP A 148 1.17 -5.63 -7.81
C ASP A 148 2.52 -5.00 -7.45
N ASP A 149 3.15 -5.52 -6.41
CA ASP A 149 4.43 -5.07 -5.88
C ASP A 149 5.59 -6.03 -6.21
N ARG A 150 5.36 -7.09 -6.98
CA ARG A 150 6.39 -8.14 -7.23
C ARG A 150 7.64 -7.60 -7.89
N PHE A 151 7.48 -6.70 -8.86
CA PHE A 151 8.61 -6.02 -9.50
C PHE A 151 9.29 -5.06 -8.53
N ILE A 152 8.51 -4.28 -7.77
CA ILE A 152 9.00 -3.33 -6.76
C ILE A 152 9.85 -4.06 -5.70
N LEU A 153 9.35 -5.15 -5.14
CA LEU A 153 10.01 -5.97 -4.11
C LEU A 153 11.39 -6.49 -4.53
N GLN A 154 11.52 -6.88 -5.80
CA GLN A 154 12.76 -7.41 -6.36
C GLN A 154 13.74 -6.31 -6.78
N THR A 155 13.27 -5.07 -6.89
CA THR A 155 14.06 -3.91 -7.33
C THR A 155 14.10 -2.79 -6.28
N LEU A 156 13.79 -3.07 -4.99
CA LEU A 156 13.58 -2.04 -3.94
C LEU A 156 14.70 -1.00 -3.85
N SER A 157 15.95 -1.38 -4.12
CA SER A 157 17.09 -0.46 -4.10
C SER A 157 17.00 0.68 -5.11
N HIS A 158 16.15 0.55 -6.14
CA HIS A 158 15.91 1.58 -7.15
C HIS A 158 14.66 2.43 -6.87
N TRP A 159 13.90 2.15 -5.80
CA TRP A 159 12.68 2.88 -5.45
C TRP A 159 12.97 3.92 -4.37
N ASN A 160 12.77 5.19 -4.69
CA ASN A 160 12.81 6.29 -3.73
C ASN A 160 11.39 6.57 -3.22
N PHE A 161 11.16 6.25 -1.94
CA PHE A 161 9.91 6.53 -1.22
C PHE A 161 9.94 7.84 -0.43
N GLY A 162 10.89 8.72 -0.72
CA GLY A 162 11.07 10.01 -0.05
C GLY A 162 11.59 9.91 1.38
N VAL A 163 11.86 11.06 1.98
CA VAL A 163 12.37 11.16 3.36
C VAL A 163 11.37 10.68 4.40
N ASP A 164 10.08 10.72 4.05
CA ASP A 164 8.99 10.27 4.91
C ASP A 164 8.53 8.84 4.65
N GLY A 165 9.16 8.14 3.69
CA GLY A 165 8.84 6.76 3.37
C GLY A 165 7.43 6.52 2.83
N THR A 166 6.63 7.58 2.61
CA THR A 166 5.27 7.46 2.06
C THR A 166 5.31 7.29 0.54
N GLY A 167 6.34 7.80 -0.12
CA GLY A 167 6.42 7.86 -1.58
C GLY A 167 5.48 8.87 -2.23
N ASP A 168 4.82 9.73 -1.44
CA ASP A 168 3.98 10.81 -1.99
C ASP A 168 4.86 11.84 -2.69
N LEU A 169 4.78 11.85 -4.03
CA LEU A 169 5.48 12.80 -4.88
C LEU A 169 5.05 14.24 -4.59
N MET A 170 3.80 14.47 -4.18
CA MET A 170 3.27 15.81 -3.94
C MET A 170 3.84 16.44 -2.66
N ASN A 171 4.63 15.70 -1.86
CA ASN A 171 5.42 16.27 -0.78
C ASN A 171 6.75 16.82 -1.31
N LEU A 172 6.99 18.12 -1.12
CA LEU A 172 8.21 18.79 -1.60
C LEU A 172 9.48 18.17 -1.02
N ALA A 173 9.48 17.74 0.25
CA ALA A 173 10.65 17.13 0.88
C ALA A 173 11.02 15.78 0.23
N ASN A 174 10.02 15.05 -0.29
CA ASN A 174 10.26 13.81 -1.03
C ASN A 174 10.88 14.07 -2.40
N LEU A 175 10.44 15.12 -3.10
CA LEU A 175 11.10 15.58 -4.32
C LEU A 175 12.55 16.03 -4.06
N GLU A 176 12.80 16.76 -2.98
CA GLU A 176 14.16 17.21 -2.62
C GLU A 176 15.09 16.03 -2.33
N SER A 177 14.61 14.96 -1.67
CA SER A 177 15.39 13.72 -1.53
C SER A 177 15.65 13.04 -2.85
N LEU A 178 14.65 12.93 -3.73
CA LEU A 178 14.83 12.34 -5.05
C LEU A 178 15.89 13.08 -5.88
N GLN A 179 15.96 14.42 -5.76
CA GLN A 179 17.00 15.23 -6.41
C GLN A 179 18.41 14.99 -5.84
N GLN A 180 18.55 14.64 -4.57
CA GLN A 180 19.87 14.36 -3.97
C GLN A 180 20.42 13.01 -4.43
N ASP A 181 19.54 12.05 -4.70
CA ASP A 181 19.90 10.70 -5.16
C ASP A 181 20.15 10.63 -6.68
N THR A 182 19.86 11.69 -7.42
CA THR A 182 19.87 11.69 -8.88
C THR A 182 20.73 12.82 -9.46
N ALA A 183 21.54 12.50 -10.46
CA ALA A 183 22.36 13.47 -11.18
C ALA A 183 22.38 13.14 -12.68
N ASP A 184 22.36 14.18 -13.52
CA ASP A 184 22.35 14.09 -14.98
C ASP A 184 21.25 13.16 -15.54
N ILE A 185 19.99 13.42 -15.18
CA ILE A 185 18.86 12.62 -15.65
C ILE A 185 18.53 12.98 -17.09
N HIS A 186 18.59 12.00 -17.98
CA HIS A 186 18.36 12.15 -19.42
C HIS A 186 16.89 11.98 -19.80
N LEU A 187 16.15 11.16 -19.04
CA LEU A 187 14.75 10.89 -19.28
C LEU A 187 13.97 10.87 -17.97
N VAL A 188 12.90 11.66 -17.90
CA VAL A 188 11.88 11.53 -16.85
C VAL A 188 10.62 10.99 -17.50
N THR A 189 9.99 9.98 -16.89
CA THR A 189 8.65 9.55 -17.27
C THR A 189 7.67 9.72 -16.12
N ALA A 190 6.40 9.95 -16.42
CA ALA A 190 5.36 10.04 -15.41
C ALA A 190 4.04 9.41 -15.90
N ASP A 191 3.55 8.39 -15.19
CA ASP A 191 2.28 7.70 -15.50
C ASP A 191 1.33 7.74 -14.30
N GLY A 192 1.40 8.79 -13.47
CA GLY A 192 0.53 8.99 -12.33
C GLY A 192 -0.92 9.28 -12.70
N SER A 193 -1.83 8.87 -11.82
CA SER A 193 -3.25 9.20 -11.94
C SER A 193 -3.95 9.03 -10.59
N ILE A 194 -5.07 9.74 -10.41
CA ILE A 194 -5.95 9.63 -9.26
C ILE A 194 -7.27 9.00 -9.70
N ASN A 195 -7.84 8.13 -8.88
CA ASN A 195 -9.09 7.45 -9.19
C ASN A 195 -10.25 8.45 -9.25
N CYS A 196 -10.75 8.70 -10.47
CA CYS A 196 -11.86 9.60 -10.77
C CYS A 196 -13.14 8.84 -11.17
N ALA A 197 -13.27 7.55 -10.86
CA ALA A 197 -14.40 6.74 -11.30
C ALA A 197 -15.78 7.24 -10.82
N ASN A 198 -15.81 8.02 -9.73
CA ASN A 198 -17.03 8.61 -9.17
C ASN A 198 -17.27 10.07 -9.60
N GLN A 199 -16.29 10.71 -10.26
CA GLN A 199 -16.37 12.09 -10.80
C GLN A 199 -15.62 12.17 -12.15
N PRO A 200 -16.05 11.38 -13.17
CA PRO A 200 -15.31 11.26 -14.43
C PRO A 200 -15.37 12.52 -15.31
N ASP A 201 -16.30 13.43 -15.03
CA ASP A 201 -16.51 14.74 -15.66
C ASP A 201 -15.51 15.80 -15.20
N GLU A 202 -14.96 15.64 -13.99
CA GLU A 202 -13.96 16.53 -13.37
C GLU A 202 -12.54 15.92 -13.33
N GLN A 203 -12.26 14.94 -14.20
CA GLN A 203 -10.97 14.25 -14.26
C GLN A 203 -9.77 15.20 -14.39
N GLU A 204 -9.89 16.27 -15.18
CA GLU A 204 -8.82 17.26 -15.35
C GLU A 204 -8.49 17.97 -14.04
N GLY A 205 -9.50 18.49 -13.33
CA GLY A 205 -9.30 19.17 -12.05
C GLY A 205 -8.80 18.24 -10.94
N VAL A 206 -9.26 16.98 -10.91
CA VAL A 206 -8.83 16.00 -9.89
C VAL A 206 -7.37 15.60 -10.05
N VAL A 207 -6.88 15.42 -11.28
CA VAL A 207 -5.52 14.92 -11.54
C VAL A 207 -4.52 16.05 -11.85
N GLY A 208 -5.00 17.26 -12.17
CA GLY A 208 -4.18 18.38 -12.63
C GLY A 208 -3.05 18.75 -11.69
N GLN A 209 -3.28 18.73 -10.37
CA GLN A 209 -2.23 19.05 -9.39
C GLN A 209 -1.14 17.99 -9.34
N LEU A 210 -1.47 16.70 -9.49
CA LEU A 210 -0.47 15.63 -9.57
C LEU A 210 0.40 15.81 -10.81
N ILE A 211 -0.21 16.07 -11.97
CA ILE A 211 0.52 16.29 -13.23
C ILE A 211 1.41 17.54 -13.14
N PHE A 212 0.95 18.60 -12.46
CA PHE A 212 1.77 19.77 -12.18
C PHE A 212 3.00 19.40 -11.33
N CYS A 213 2.84 18.63 -10.26
CA CYS A 213 3.95 18.15 -9.43
C CYS A 213 4.90 17.23 -10.24
N GLU A 214 4.40 16.32 -11.06
CA GLU A 214 5.22 15.48 -11.96
C GLU A 214 6.07 16.33 -12.92
N ALA A 215 5.48 17.37 -13.50
CA ALA A 215 6.18 18.28 -14.41
C ALA A 215 7.25 19.12 -13.70
N VAL A 216 6.93 19.67 -12.51
CA VAL A 216 7.89 20.45 -11.71
C VAL A 216 9.02 19.54 -11.20
N ALA A 217 8.72 18.29 -10.85
CA ALA A 217 9.73 17.29 -10.53
C ALA A 217 10.65 17.05 -11.74
N ALA A 218 10.10 16.82 -12.93
CA ALA A 218 10.88 16.63 -14.15
C ALA A 218 11.81 17.82 -14.45
N ILE A 219 11.31 19.05 -14.33
CA ILE A 219 12.11 20.28 -14.53
C ILE A 219 13.29 20.36 -13.54
N ASN A 220 13.12 19.85 -12.32
CA ASN A 220 14.18 19.88 -11.32
C ASN A 220 15.21 18.76 -11.48
N LEU A 221 14.82 17.63 -12.08
CA LEU A 221 15.65 16.42 -12.20
C LEU A 221 16.44 16.40 -13.53
N LEU A 222 15.85 16.89 -14.62
CA LEU A 222 16.42 16.76 -15.96
C LEU A 222 17.72 17.56 -16.15
N CYS A 223 18.68 16.91 -16.82
CA CYS A 223 19.82 17.61 -17.40
C CYS A 223 19.38 18.42 -18.62
N GLN A 224 20.22 19.39 -19.02
CA GLN A 224 20.03 20.08 -20.30
C GLN A 224 20.03 19.06 -21.45
N GLY A 225 19.11 19.20 -22.40
CA GLY A 225 18.92 18.27 -23.50
C GLY A 225 18.10 17.02 -23.16
N GLY A 226 17.76 16.79 -21.88
CA GLY A 226 16.95 15.66 -21.45
C GLY A 226 15.50 15.73 -21.92
N ASN A 227 14.78 14.61 -21.80
CA ASN A 227 13.43 14.44 -22.32
C ASN A 227 12.44 14.12 -21.19
N PHE A 228 11.18 14.55 -21.34
CA PHE A 228 10.10 14.26 -20.40
C PHE A 228 8.90 13.64 -21.12
N VAL A 229 8.39 12.52 -20.62
CA VAL A 229 7.16 11.89 -21.11
C VAL A 229 6.17 11.78 -19.98
N PHE A 230 4.98 12.35 -20.11
CA PHE A 230 3.95 12.21 -19.09
C PHE A 230 2.56 11.95 -19.66
N LYS A 231 1.73 11.31 -18.84
CA LYS A 231 0.31 11.11 -19.12
C LYS A 231 -0.48 12.38 -18.80
N MET A 232 -1.40 12.73 -19.67
CA MET A 232 -2.46 13.69 -19.38
C MET A 232 -3.82 13.19 -19.91
N PHE A 233 -4.88 13.96 -19.67
CA PHE A 233 -6.22 13.63 -20.15
C PHE A 233 -6.72 14.67 -21.14
N THR A 234 -7.20 15.80 -20.65
CA THR A 234 -7.66 16.94 -21.45
C THR A 234 -6.91 18.20 -21.03
N ALA A 235 -6.95 19.22 -21.87
CA ALA A 235 -6.40 20.54 -21.57
C ALA A 235 -7.43 21.65 -21.83
N PHE A 236 -8.59 21.56 -21.17
CA PHE A 236 -9.68 22.52 -21.31
C PHE A 236 -9.64 23.65 -20.29
N GLU A 237 -8.97 23.45 -19.16
CA GLU A 237 -8.97 24.36 -18.03
C GLU A 237 -7.62 25.07 -17.87
N HIS A 238 -7.66 26.22 -17.19
CA HIS A 238 -6.51 27.12 -17.07
C HIS A 238 -5.25 26.43 -16.51
N GLN A 239 -5.40 25.44 -15.64
CA GLN A 239 -4.27 24.74 -15.00
C GLN A 239 -3.46 23.98 -16.04
N MET A 240 -4.11 23.12 -16.82
CA MET A 240 -3.42 22.34 -17.86
C MET A 240 -2.96 23.22 -19.02
N ILE A 241 -3.77 24.22 -19.43
CA ILE A 241 -3.37 25.18 -20.47
C ILE A 241 -2.08 25.91 -20.07
N SER A 242 -2.01 26.38 -18.81
CA SER A 242 -0.82 27.08 -18.31
C SER A 242 0.39 26.16 -18.18
N LEU A 243 0.19 24.89 -17.78
CA LEU A 243 1.25 23.90 -17.70
C LEU A 243 1.81 23.55 -19.08
N MET A 244 0.94 23.30 -20.06
CA MET A 244 1.35 23.04 -21.45
C MET A 244 2.11 24.24 -22.03
N TYR A 245 1.69 25.46 -21.69
CA TYR A 245 2.42 26.67 -22.08
C TYR A 245 3.79 26.76 -21.39
N LEU A 246 3.88 26.49 -20.08
CA LEU A 246 5.15 26.43 -19.35
C LEU A 246 6.11 25.47 -20.05
N LEU A 247 5.68 24.23 -20.27
CA LEU A 247 6.51 23.21 -20.90
C LEU A 247 6.96 23.65 -22.30
N SER A 248 6.08 24.29 -23.09
CA SER A 248 6.42 24.77 -24.45
C SER A 248 7.49 25.86 -24.47
N CYS A 249 7.71 26.54 -23.35
CA CYS A 249 8.82 27.48 -23.16
C CYS A 249 10.11 26.79 -22.71
N LEU A 250 10.00 25.61 -22.08
CA LEU A 250 11.11 24.90 -21.44
C LEU A 250 11.70 23.76 -22.27
N PHE A 251 11.01 23.33 -23.32
CA PHE A 251 11.45 22.26 -24.21
C PHE A 251 11.49 22.76 -25.66
N GLN A 252 12.40 22.22 -26.47
CA GLN A 252 12.50 22.62 -27.88
C GLN A 252 11.31 22.14 -28.70
N GLU A 253 10.74 21.00 -28.33
CA GLU A 253 9.62 20.38 -29.02
C GLU A 253 8.68 19.70 -28.03
N ILE A 254 7.36 19.82 -28.27
CA ILE A 254 6.33 19.11 -27.52
C ILE A 254 5.36 18.47 -28.51
N GLN A 255 5.08 17.19 -28.29
CA GLN A 255 4.17 16.39 -29.10
C GLN A 255 3.14 15.70 -28.22
N VAL A 256 1.86 15.81 -28.58
CA VAL A 256 0.77 15.08 -27.93
C VAL A 256 0.46 13.84 -28.75
N VAL A 257 0.43 12.68 -28.11
CA VAL A 257 0.26 11.38 -28.76
C VAL A 257 -0.75 10.52 -28.00
N LYS A 258 -1.61 9.81 -28.74
CA LYS A 258 -2.43 8.72 -28.19
C LYS A 258 -1.93 7.39 -28.78
N PRO A 259 -1.14 6.60 -28.03
CA PRO A 259 -0.66 5.31 -28.51
C PRO A 259 -1.82 4.41 -28.96
N GLY A 260 -1.63 3.63 -30.02
CA GLY A 260 -2.65 2.75 -30.59
C GLY A 260 -3.07 1.63 -29.63
N THR A 261 -2.21 1.28 -28.69
CA THR A 261 -2.52 0.36 -27.59
C THR A 261 -3.21 1.02 -26.42
N SER A 262 -3.39 2.35 -26.37
CA SER A 262 -4.32 3.00 -25.42
C SER A 262 -5.78 2.82 -25.85
N LYS A 263 -6.71 2.81 -24.89
CA LYS A 263 -8.14 2.63 -25.18
C LYS A 263 -8.67 3.88 -25.88
N SER A 264 -9.28 3.73 -27.05
CA SER A 264 -9.76 4.86 -27.85
C SER A 264 -10.88 5.67 -27.19
N GLY A 265 -11.69 5.07 -26.31
CA GLY A 265 -12.83 5.74 -25.67
C GLY A 265 -12.50 6.52 -24.39
N ASN A 266 -11.26 6.51 -23.92
CA ASN A 266 -10.84 7.29 -22.75
C ASN A 266 -10.15 8.59 -23.19
N SER A 267 -10.01 9.53 -22.25
CA SER A 267 -9.34 10.82 -22.48
C SER A 267 -7.82 10.72 -22.35
N GLU A 268 -7.26 9.55 -21.99
CA GLU A 268 -5.82 9.39 -21.79
C GLU A 268 -5.03 9.66 -23.09
N VAL A 269 -4.06 10.57 -22.99
CA VAL A 269 -3.04 10.85 -23.99
C VAL A 269 -1.68 11.02 -23.29
N TYR A 270 -0.60 11.02 -24.04
CA TYR A 270 0.74 11.26 -23.53
C TYR A 270 1.35 12.48 -24.21
N VAL A 271 2.20 13.19 -23.49
CA VAL A 271 2.96 14.33 -24.01
C VAL A 271 4.43 13.97 -23.97
N ALA A 272 5.09 14.05 -25.12
CA ALA A 272 6.55 13.93 -25.24
C ALA A 272 7.16 15.33 -25.37
N CYS A 273 7.86 15.75 -24.34
CA CYS A 273 8.62 17.00 -24.29
C CYS A 273 10.10 16.70 -24.54
N LEU A 274 10.65 17.23 -25.62
CA LEU A 274 11.98 16.88 -26.12
C LEU A 274 12.96 18.03 -25.94
N LYS A 275 14.18 17.68 -25.55
CA LYS A 275 15.32 18.60 -25.41
C LYS A 275 15.03 19.75 -24.44
N PHE A 276 15.04 19.45 -23.15
CA PHE A 276 14.92 20.43 -22.09
C PHE A 276 16.00 21.52 -22.24
N ILE A 277 15.63 22.79 -22.08
CA ILE A 277 16.58 23.91 -22.23
C ILE A 277 17.66 23.93 -21.13
N GLY A 278 17.41 23.22 -20.02
CA GLY A 278 18.29 23.18 -18.85
C GLY A 278 17.82 24.13 -17.75
N LYS A 279 17.91 23.68 -16.49
CA LYS A 279 17.48 24.43 -15.31
C LYS A 279 18.17 25.79 -15.17
N GLY A 280 19.41 25.92 -15.65
CA GLY A 280 20.18 27.17 -15.64
C GLY A 280 19.63 28.28 -16.54
N GLU A 281 18.82 27.94 -17.54
CA GLU A 281 18.18 28.91 -18.44
C GLU A 281 16.83 29.42 -17.89
N ILE A 282 16.33 28.83 -16.81
CA ILE A 282 15.07 29.23 -16.18
C ILE A 282 15.35 30.33 -15.14
N PRO A 283 14.65 31.48 -15.20
CA PRO A 283 14.81 32.51 -14.18
C PRO A 283 14.54 31.96 -12.77
N ILE A 284 15.41 32.28 -11.81
CA ILE A 284 15.31 31.81 -10.42
C ILE A 284 13.93 32.16 -9.82
N THR A 285 13.40 33.35 -10.14
CA THR A 285 12.08 33.79 -9.67
C THR A 285 10.92 32.97 -10.22
N VAL A 286 11.06 32.34 -11.39
CA VAL A 286 10.09 31.39 -11.93
C VAL A 286 10.18 30.08 -11.15
N MET A 287 11.40 29.57 -10.92
CA MET A 287 11.60 28.35 -10.12
C MET A 287 11.07 28.50 -8.69
N GLU A 288 11.30 29.63 -8.03
CA GLU A 288 10.76 29.92 -6.69
C GLU A 288 9.22 29.87 -6.66
N LYS A 289 8.55 30.37 -7.71
CA LYS A 289 7.10 30.29 -7.83
C LYS A 289 6.62 28.86 -8.05
N LEU A 290 7.30 28.10 -8.92
CA LEU A 290 6.97 26.69 -9.14
C LEU A 290 7.11 25.87 -7.85
N SER A 291 8.19 26.08 -7.09
CA SER A 291 8.38 25.42 -5.79
C SER A 291 7.33 25.82 -4.76
N LYS A 292 6.86 27.08 -4.78
CA LYS A 292 5.81 27.54 -3.87
C LYS A 292 4.43 26.93 -4.17
N GLU A 293 4.11 26.71 -5.44
CA GLU A 293 2.86 26.08 -5.86
C GLU A 293 2.94 24.54 -5.85
N TYR A 294 4.10 23.97 -5.54
CA TYR A 294 4.29 22.53 -5.42
C TYR A 294 3.63 22.01 -4.13
N GLY A 295 2.78 20.98 -4.26
CA GLY A 295 2.08 20.43 -3.10
C GLY A 295 0.79 19.73 -3.45
N ALA A 296 0.16 19.11 -2.45
CA ALA A 296 -1.19 18.55 -2.55
C ALA A 296 -2.28 19.61 -2.80
N HIS A 297 -2.02 20.87 -2.41
CA HIS A 297 -2.98 21.95 -2.54
C HIS A 297 -2.85 22.65 -3.89
N CYS A 298 -3.92 22.62 -4.68
CA CYS A 298 -4.03 23.41 -5.90
C CYS A 298 -4.22 24.89 -5.57
N SER A 299 -3.49 25.76 -6.28
CA SER A 299 -3.62 27.22 -6.15
C SER A 299 -5.01 27.71 -6.53
N SER A 300 -5.51 28.72 -5.81
CA SER A 300 -6.72 29.46 -6.23
C SER A 300 -6.46 30.46 -7.36
N PHE A 301 -5.22 30.51 -7.90
CA PHE A 301 -4.80 31.42 -8.95
C PHE A 301 -4.30 30.66 -10.18
N SER A 302 -4.35 31.32 -11.34
CA SER A 302 -3.76 30.79 -12.57
C SER A 302 -2.23 30.91 -12.53
N LEU A 303 -1.52 29.89 -13.03
CA LEU A 303 -0.06 29.91 -13.11
C LEU A 303 0.41 31.08 -14.00
N PHE A 304 -0.29 31.35 -15.10
CA PHE A 304 -0.08 32.53 -15.95
C PHE A 304 -1.39 33.27 -16.20
N SER A 305 -1.32 34.60 -16.27
CA SER A 305 -2.42 35.40 -16.84
C SER A 305 -2.67 35.04 -18.30
N LEU A 306 -3.93 35.00 -18.71
CA LEU A 306 -4.33 34.74 -20.10
C LEU A 306 -3.64 35.69 -21.10
N LYS A 307 -3.39 36.96 -20.71
CA LYS A 307 -2.71 37.94 -21.57
C LYS A 307 -1.25 37.59 -21.86
N SER A 308 -0.65 36.75 -21.02
CA SER A 308 0.74 36.31 -21.15
C SER A 308 0.89 35.07 -22.02
N ILE A 309 -0.23 34.41 -22.37
CA ILE A 309 -0.25 33.23 -23.22
C ILE A 309 -0.51 33.67 -24.67
N PRO A 310 0.39 33.38 -25.63
CA PRO A 310 0.21 33.75 -27.03
C PRO A 310 -1.06 33.15 -27.64
N SER A 311 -1.82 33.93 -28.40
CA SER A 311 -3.02 33.42 -29.09
C SER A 311 -2.71 32.28 -30.07
N THR A 312 -1.54 32.32 -30.70
CA THR A 312 -1.07 31.25 -31.60
C THR A 312 -0.82 29.93 -30.87
N PHE A 313 -0.42 29.96 -29.59
CA PHE A 313 -0.34 28.76 -28.76
C PHE A 313 -1.75 28.25 -28.45
N LEU A 314 -2.65 29.14 -28.00
CA LEU A 314 -4.03 28.78 -27.66
C LEU A 314 -4.78 28.17 -28.85
N GLU A 315 -4.61 28.73 -30.05
CA GLU A 315 -5.19 28.20 -31.30
C GLU A 315 -4.68 26.79 -31.60
N ARG A 316 -3.36 26.54 -31.49
CA ARG A 316 -2.78 25.21 -31.70
C ARG A 316 -3.22 24.19 -30.65
N LEU A 317 -3.27 24.60 -29.39
CA LEU A 317 -3.76 23.74 -28.31
C LEU A 317 -5.24 23.38 -28.55
N LYS A 318 -6.05 24.35 -28.96
CA LYS A 318 -7.46 24.10 -29.32
C LYS A 318 -7.61 23.11 -30.47
N GLU A 319 -6.83 23.25 -31.53
CA GLU A 319 -6.84 22.29 -32.65
C GLU A 319 -6.46 20.87 -32.19
N CYS A 320 -5.48 20.77 -31.29
CA CYS A 320 -5.07 19.50 -30.67
C CYS A 320 -6.21 18.87 -29.85
N GLU A 321 -6.83 19.66 -28.95
CA GLU A 321 -7.95 19.19 -28.14
C GLU A 321 -9.17 18.79 -28.98
N MET A 322 -9.50 19.57 -30.02
CA MET A 322 -10.55 19.25 -30.99
C MET A 322 -10.31 17.90 -31.66
N TYR A 323 -9.07 17.62 -32.06
CA TYR A 323 -8.70 16.38 -32.73
C TYR A 323 -8.89 15.16 -31.82
N PHE A 324 -8.29 15.16 -30.63
CA PHE A 324 -8.38 14.01 -29.72
C PHE A 324 -9.79 13.82 -29.15
N THR A 325 -10.50 14.91 -28.86
CA THR A 325 -11.90 14.87 -28.41
C THR A 325 -12.80 14.27 -29.49
N GLY A 326 -12.64 14.68 -30.75
CA GLY A 326 -13.37 14.10 -31.87
C GLY A 326 -13.18 12.59 -31.99
N LEU A 327 -11.92 12.12 -31.94
CA LEU A 327 -11.60 10.69 -31.96
C LEU A 327 -12.21 9.92 -30.78
N GLN A 328 -12.23 10.52 -29.59
CA GLN A 328 -12.83 9.90 -28.40
C GLN A 328 -14.35 9.77 -28.55
N MET A 329 -15.03 10.84 -28.99
CA MET A 329 -16.48 10.84 -29.21
C MET A 329 -16.89 9.79 -30.24
N GLU A 330 -16.17 9.71 -31.36
CA GLU A 330 -16.39 8.67 -32.38
C GLU A 330 -16.19 7.26 -31.82
N ALA A 331 -15.15 7.06 -31.00
CA ALA A 331 -14.91 5.76 -30.36
C ALA A 331 -16.02 5.39 -29.37
N ILE A 332 -16.56 6.34 -28.61
CA ILE A 332 -17.69 6.12 -27.70
C ILE A 332 -18.92 5.71 -28.51
N ASP A 333 -19.29 6.48 -29.53
CA ASP A 333 -20.47 6.20 -30.38
C ASP A 333 -20.35 4.80 -31.03
N GLN A 334 -19.18 4.46 -31.57
CA GLN A 334 -18.92 3.15 -32.18
C GLN A 334 -19.05 2.01 -31.16
N ASN A 335 -18.52 2.15 -29.94
CA ASN A 335 -18.65 1.11 -28.91
C ASN A 335 -20.11 0.96 -28.46
N ILE A 336 -20.86 2.06 -28.29
CA ILE A 336 -22.30 1.98 -27.94
C ILE A 336 -23.06 1.23 -29.02
N GLN A 337 -22.84 1.57 -30.29
CA GLN A 337 -23.49 0.89 -31.41
C GLN A 337 -23.14 -0.61 -31.43
N GLN A 338 -21.87 -0.94 -31.27
CA GLN A 338 -21.41 -2.33 -31.26
C GLN A 338 -21.88 -3.12 -30.04
N PHE A 339 -22.06 -2.46 -28.90
CA PHE A 339 -22.56 -3.08 -27.68
C PHE A 339 -23.96 -3.65 -27.89
N TYR A 340 -24.85 -2.89 -28.52
CA TYR A 340 -26.24 -3.32 -28.75
C TYR A 340 -26.44 -4.12 -30.04
N TYR A 341 -25.67 -3.85 -31.09
CA TYR A 341 -26.02 -4.29 -32.45
C TYR A 341 -24.92 -5.09 -33.19
N MET A 342 -23.76 -5.36 -32.61
CA MET A 342 -22.68 -6.08 -33.30
C MET A 342 -23.11 -7.51 -33.70
N SER A 343 -23.17 -7.75 -35.00
CA SER A 343 -23.47 -9.06 -35.60
C SER A 343 -22.34 -10.07 -35.39
N SER A 344 -22.64 -11.35 -35.59
CA SER A 344 -21.63 -12.43 -35.54
C SER A 344 -20.55 -12.29 -36.62
N ALA A 345 -20.92 -11.81 -37.81
CA ALA A 345 -19.99 -11.55 -38.90
C ALA A 345 -19.02 -10.41 -38.57
N GLU A 346 -19.51 -9.30 -38.04
CA GLU A 346 -18.69 -8.18 -37.58
C GLU A 346 -17.75 -8.60 -36.45
N ARG A 347 -18.24 -9.40 -35.48
CA ARG A 347 -17.41 -9.94 -34.41
C ARG A 347 -16.26 -10.79 -34.93
N LYS A 348 -16.51 -11.61 -35.95
CA LYS A 348 -15.46 -12.43 -36.61
C LYS A 348 -14.48 -11.55 -37.38
N ALA A 349 -14.96 -10.54 -38.12
CA ALA A 349 -14.11 -9.58 -38.82
C ALA A 349 -13.24 -8.78 -37.85
N HIS A 350 -13.81 -8.33 -36.73
CA HIS A 350 -13.11 -7.63 -35.67
C HIS A 350 -12.02 -8.51 -35.04
N GLY A 351 -12.32 -9.79 -34.78
CA GLY A 351 -11.32 -10.75 -34.32
C GLY A 351 -10.13 -10.90 -35.28
N ARG A 352 -10.36 -10.89 -36.60
CA ARG A 352 -9.29 -10.90 -37.62
C ARG A 352 -8.49 -9.60 -37.60
N LEU A 353 -9.15 -8.45 -37.51
CA LEU A 353 -8.49 -7.15 -37.41
C LEU A 353 -7.55 -7.11 -36.20
N ARG A 354 -7.97 -7.62 -35.04
CA ARG A 354 -7.12 -7.67 -33.85
C ARG A 354 -5.85 -8.49 -34.04
N GLN A 355 -5.89 -9.56 -34.86
CA GLN A 355 -4.70 -10.33 -35.21
C GLN A 355 -3.78 -9.56 -36.16
N LEU A 356 -4.34 -8.91 -37.19
CA LEU A 356 -3.56 -8.05 -38.08
C LEU A 356 -2.89 -6.89 -37.33
N VAL A 357 -3.55 -6.34 -36.31
CA VAL A 357 -2.95 -5.30 -35.45
C VAL A 357 -1.77 -5.84 -34.66
N VAL A 358 -1.81 -7.10 -34.20
CA VAL A 358 -0.66 -7.74 -33.54
C VAL A 358 0.51 -7.89 -34.51
N GLU A 359 0.25 -8.43 -35.70
CA GLU A 359 1.28 -8.59 -36.74
C GLU A 359 1.91 -7.24 -37.10
N ASN A 360 1.08 -6.21 -37.33
CA ASN A 360 1.55 -4.88 -37.64
C ASN A 360 2.33 -4.24 -36.49
N PHE A 361 1.94 -4.47 -35.24
CA PHE A 361 2.64 -3.94 -34.06
C PHE A 361 4.06 -4.52 -33.97
N VAL A 362 4.20 -5.84 -34.09
CA VAL A 362 5.51 -6.52 -34.04
C VAL A 362 6.38 -6.10 -35.22
N GLU A 363 5.82 -6.04 -36.43
CA GLU A 363 6.54 -5.65 -37.64
C GLU A 363 7.00 -4.18 -37.58
N ARG A 364 6.11 -3.26 -37.20
CA ARG A 364 6.37 -1.82 -37.18
C ARG A 364 7.45 -1.43 -36.18
N PHE A 365 7.50 -2.10 -35.03
CA PHE A 365 8.44 -1.79 -33.94
C PHE A 365 9.61 -2.78 -33.87
N HIS A 366 9.75 -3.64 -34.89
CA HIS A 366 10.85 -4.60 -35.00
C HIS A 366 11.13 -5.41 -33.73
N LEU A 367 10.06 -5.80 -33.03
CA LEU A 367 10.14 -6.42 -31.71
C LEU A 367 10.71 -7.84 -31.79
N LEU A 368 11.76 -8.10 -31.02
CA LEU A 368 12.39 -9.40 -30.83
C LEU A 368 12.49 -9.73 -29.34
N PRO A 369 12.48 -11.02 -28.94
CA PRO A 369 12.75 -11.40 -27.56
C PRO A 369 14.18 -11.00 -27.15
N ILE A 370 14.33 -10.50 -25.93
CA ILE A 370 15.63 -10.34 -25.27
C ILE A 370 15.96 -11.58 -24.45
N ASN A 371 17.23 -11.77 -24.07
CA ASN A 371 17.59 -12.91 -23.22
C ASN A 371 16.99 -12.76 -21.82
N LYS A 372 16.65 -13.87 -21.17
CA LYS A 372 16.05 -13.84 -19.82
C LYS A 372 16.99 -13.28 -18.76
N GLU A 373 18.29 -13.38 -19.01
CA GLU A 373 19.36 -12.83 -18.18
C GLU A 373 19.48 -11.31 -18.32
N GLU A 374 18.88 -10.72 -19.36
CA GLU A 374 18.84 -9.27 -19.60
C GLU A 374 17.59 -8.62 -19.02
N HIS A 375 16.67 -9.40 -18.44
CA HIS A 375 15.55 -8.89 -17.65
C HIS A 375 16.06 -8.20 -16.39
N LEU A 376 15.29 -7.24 -15.87
CA LEU A 376 15.65 -6.54 -14.63
C LEU A 376 15.51 -7.46 -13.41
N VAL A 377 14.58 -8.41 -13.45
CA VAL A 377 14.38 -9.41 -12.40
C VAL A 377 14.60 -10.81 -12.97
N PRO A 378 15.87 -11.21 -13.17
CA PRO A 378 16.19 -12.51 -13.75
C PRO A 378 15.69 -13.65 -12.85
N GLY A 379 15.13 -14.70 -13.46
CA GLY A 379 14.66 -15.89 -12.75
C GLY A 379 13.26 -15.79 -12.12
N THR A 380 12.64 -14.60 -12.09
CA THR A 380 11.25 -14.45 -11.65
C THR A 380 10.31 -14.31 -12.85
N ASN A 381 9.21 -15.05 -12.88
CA ASN A 381 8.22 -14.93 -13.95
C ASN A 381 7.29 -13.73 -13.71
N LEU A 382 7.62 -12.59 -14.29
CA LEU A 382 6.84 -11.36 -14.23
C LEU A 382 6.24 -11.05 -15.61
N ASP A 383 5.07 -11.60 -15.91
CA ASP A 383 4.41 -11.36 -17.21
C ASP A 383 3.51 -10.11 -17.23
N GLY A 384 3.40 -9.40 -16.10
CA GLY A 384 2.51 -8.24 -15.95
C GLY A 384 1.02 -8.59 -15.85
N THR A 385 0.64 -9.86 -15.68
CA THR A 385 -0.70 -10.19 -15.18
C THR A 385 -0.77 -9.78 -13.72
N GLN A 386 -1.70 -8.88 -13.36
CA GLN A 386 -1.96 -8.59 -11.95
C GLN A 386 -2.44 -9.89 -11.31
N LEU A 387 -1.57 -10.52 -10.53
CA LEU A 387 -1.98 -11.49 -9.55
C LEU A 387 -2.57 -10.67 -8.41
N SER A 388 -3.87 -10.41 -8.48
CA SER A 388 -4.54 -9.85 -7.32
C SER A 388 -4.30 -10.79 -6.14
N PHE A 389 -4.44 -10.27 -4.92
CA PHE A 389 -4.62 -11.08 -3.70
C PHE A 389 -5.65 -12.22 -3.86
N THR A 390 -6.45 -12.21 -4.93
CA THR A 390 -7.54 -13.12 -5.25
C THR A 390 -7.24 -14.12 -6.38
N ARG A 391 -6.07 -14.05 -7.05
CA ARG A 391 -5.60 -15.07 -8.01
C ARG A 391 -4.07 -15.15 -7.99
N GLY A 392 -3.52 -16.10 -7.24
CA GLY A 392 -2.07 -16.40 -7.19
C GLY A 392 -1.46 -16.83 -8.54
N PRO A 393 -0.13 -16.98 -8.63
CA PRO A 393 0.49 -18.13 -7.98
C PRO A 393 1.83 -17.81 -7.32
N THR A 394 1.82 -17.67 -6.01
CA THR A 394 2.85 -18.16 -5.09
C THR A 394 2.10 -18.55 -3.80
N ASN A 395 2.44 -19.69 -3.21
CA ASN A 395 1.94 -20.19 -1.92
C ASN A 395 0.53 -20.81 -1.77
N ASP A 396 -0.09 -21.43 -2.78
CA ASP A 396 -1.19 -22.44 -2.63
C ASP A 396 -2.34 -22.18 -1.61
N VAL A 397 -2.61 -20.94 -1.21
CA VAL A 397 -3.79 -20.60 -0.39
C VAL A 397 -4.80 -19.91 -1.31
N PRO A 398 -5.74 -20.66 -1.92
CA PRO A 398 -6.81 -20.07 -2.70
C PRO A 398 -7.72 -19.26 -1.78
N PHE A 399 -7.73 -17.94 -1.95
CA PHE A 399 -8.83 -17.12 -1.45
C PHE A 399 -9.99 -17.25 -2.44
N SER A 400 -11.12 -17.82 -2.01
CA SER A 400 -12.33 -17.89 -2.84
C SER A 400 -13.06 -16.54 -2.93
N GLU A 401 -12.65 -15.54 -2.15
CA GLU A 401 -13.28 -14.23 -2.15
C GLU A 401 -12.55 -13.28 -3.10
N SER A 402 -13.17 -13.04 -4.26
CA SER A 402 -12.90 -11.84 -5.02
C SER A 402 -13.26 -10.61 -4.16
N PHE A 403 -12.26 -9.84 -3.72
CA PHE A 403 -12.47 -8.43 -3.41
C PHE A 403 -12.98 -7.74 -4.69
N ASN A 404 -14.30 -7.69 -4.82
CA ASN A 404 -14.97 -6.92 -5.86
C ASN A 404 -14.93 -5.42 -5.54
N GLY A 405 -14.33 -4.97 -4.44
CA GLY A 405 -14.25 -3.54 -4.09
C GLY A 405 -13.47 -2.68 -5.10
N ARG A 406 -12.56 -3.27 -5.89
CA ARG A 406 -11.96 -2.60 -7.07
C ARG A 406 -12.82 -2.71 -8.33
N HIS A 407 -13.58 -3.79 -8.44
CA HIS A 407 -14.49 -4.01 -9.55
C HIS A 407 -15.86 -3.48 -9.16
N GLN A 408 -16.01 -2.16 -9.31
CA GLN A 408 -17.31 -1.50 -9.34
C GLN A 408 -18.31 -2.39 -10.10
N MET A 409 -19.53 -2.50 -9.57
CA MET A 409 -20.63 -3.21 -10.21
C MET A 409 -21.77 -2.25 -10.48
N GLY A 410 -22.71 -2.65 -11.32
CA GLY A 410 -23.84 -1.82 -11.70
C GLY A 410 -23.45 -0.64 -12.59
N SER A 411 -24.44 0.20 -12.85
CA SER A 411 -24.25 1.44 -13.61
C SER A 411 -23.69 2.56 -12.73
N TYR A 412 -23.18 3.64 -13.34
CA TYR A 412 -22.74 4.82 -12.60
C TYR A 412 -23.89 5.39 -11.75
N ASN A 413 -25.09 5.51 -12.35
CA ASN A 413 -26.27 6.02 -11.65
C ASN A 413 -26.65 5.16 -10.44
N GLN A 414 -26.61 3.83 -10.58
CA GLN A 414 -26.84 2.91 -9.46
C GLN A 414 -25.81 3.11 -8.34
N ARG A 415 -24.53 3.29 -8.68
CA ARG A 415 -23.49 3.53 -7.67
C ARG A 415 -23.67 4.87 -6.95
N GLN A 416 -24.09 5.92 -7.64
CA GLN A 416 -24.39 7.21 -7.03
C GLN A 416 -25.59 7.12 -6.07
N GLU A 417 -26.61 6.32 -6.40
CA GLU A 417 -27.70 6.01 -5.47
C GLU A 417 -27.19 5.24 -4.24
N THR A 418 -26.38 4.20 -4.44
CA THR A 418 -25.80 3.41 -3.34
C THR A 418 -24.88 4.22 -2.44
N LEU A 419 -24.09 5.17 -2.97
CA LEU A 419 -23.24 6.05 -2.15
C LEU A 419 -24.06 6.78 -1.08
N ASN A 420 -25.30 7.14 -1.40
CA ASN A 420 -26.23 7.86 -0.52
C ASN A 420 -27.10 6.96 0.37
N GLN A 421 -26.97 5.63 0.30
CA GLN A 421 -27.70 4.68 1.16
C GLN A 421 -27.14 4.59 2.58
N ASP A 422 -27.99 4.18 3.52
CA ASP A 422 -27.60 3.89 4.90
C ASP A 422 -26.64 2.68 4.98
N TRP A 423 -25.77 2.68 5.99
CA TRP A 423 -24.74 1.66 6.18
C TRP A 423 -25.33 0.24 6.35
N LEU A 424 -26.45 0.11 7.08
CA LEU A 424 -27.12 -1.19 7.26
C LEU A 424 -27.64 -1.76 5.93
N GLU A 425 -28.19 -0.90 5.07
CA GLU A 425 -28.67 -1.29 3.74
C GLU A 425 -27.51 -1.74 2.84
N LYS A 426 -26.37 -1.02 2.89
CA LYS A 426 -25.14 -1.39 2.19
C LYS A 426 -24.63 -2.78 2.62
N ILE A 427 -24.58 -3.07 3.92
CA ILE A 427 -24.16 -4.38 4.43
C ILE A 427 -25.12 -5.49 4.00
N GLN A 428 -26.44 -5.25 4.06
CA GLN A 428 -27.42 -6.24 3.63
C GLN A 428 -27.35 -6.52 2.13
N ALA A 429 -27.01 -5.53 1.31
CA ALA A 429 -26.86 -5.66 -0.13
C ALA A 429 -25.56 -6.38 -0.54
N ASP A 430 -24.49 -6.28 0.26
CA ASP A 430 -23.18 -6.85 -0.08
C ASP A 430 -23.16 -8.39 -0.10
N GLY A 431 -24.11 -9.06 0.58
CA GLY A 431 -24.33 -10.51 0.53
C GLY A 431 -23.17 -11.41 1.02
N GLN A 432 -21.98 -10.85 1.29
CA GLN A 432 -20.79 -11.59 1.71
C GLN A 432 -20.80 -11.99 3.19
N PHE A 433 -21.54 -11.26 4.03
CA PHE A 433 -21.77 -11.58 5.43
C PHE A 433 -23.24 -11.98 5.67
N GLU A 434 -23.82 -12.82 4.79
CA GLU A 434 -25.15 -13.37 5.03
C GLU A 434 -25.18 -14.17 6.34
N PHE A 435 -25.62 -13.51 7.41
CA PHE A 435 -25.87 -14.15 8.69
C PHE A 435 -27.17 -14.94 8.57
N HIS A 436 -27.09 -16.27 8.43
CA HIS A 436 -28.25 -17.14 8.49
C HIS A 436 -28.62 -17.41 9.97
N PRO A 437 -29.63 -16.71 10.53
CA PRO A 437 -29.90 -16.76 11.97
C PRO A 437 -30.34 -18.14 12.45
N THR A 438 -30.79 -18.99 11.53
CA THR A 438 -31.26 -20.36 11.79
C THR A 438 -30.13 -21.37 11.97
N GLN A 439 -28.88 -21.00 11.65
CA GLN A 439 -27.69 -21.86 11.70
C GLN A 439 -26.90 -21.76 13.01
N SER A 440 -27.01 -20.69 13.79
CA SER A 440 -26.34 -20.57 15.10
C SER A 440 -27.24 -21.08 16.24
N ARG A 441 -27.08 -22.35 16.62
CA ARG A 441 -27.82 -23.01 17.73
C ARG A 441 -26.89 -23.42 18.89
N CYS A 442 -25.58 -23.44 18.68
CA CYS A 442 -24.59 -23.78 19.69
C CYS A 442 -23.27 -22.99 19.53
N LEU A 443 -22.43 -23.02 20.56
CA LEU A 443 -21.06 -22.45 20.52
C LEU A 443 -20.22 -23.01 19.37
N GLN A 444 -20.49 -24.23 18.92
CA GLN A 444 -19.81 -24.86 17.78
C GLN A 444 -20.16 -24.21 16.44
N ASP A 445 -21.33 -23.58 16.34
CA ASP A 445 -21.73 -22.81 15.15
C ASP A 445 -21.07 -21.42 15.12
N HIS A 446 -20.65 -20.91 16.28
CA HIS A 446 -19.84 -19.68 16.41
C HIS A 446 -18.35 -19.91 16.14
N ALA A 447 -17.86 -21.14 16.29
CA ALA A 447 -16.56 -21.56 15.81
C ALA A 447 -16.61 -21.73 14.28
N GLN A 448 -16.89 -20.64 13.56
CA GLN A 448 -16.94 -20.65 12.12
C GLN A 448 -15.56 -21.06 11.58
N VAL A 449 -15.57 -22.10 10.74
CA VAL A 449 -14.40 -22.52 9.98
C VAL A 449 -14.40 -21.72 8.70
N TYR A 450 -13.47 -20.80 8.56
CA TYR A 450 -13.26 -20.07 7.32
C TYR A 450 -11.99 -20.60 6.65
N ASN A 451 -12.08 -21.05 5.39
CA ASN A 451 -10.97 -21.70 4.66
C ASN A 451 -10.26 -22.85 5.41
N GLY A 452 -10.99 -23.60 6.24
CA GLY A 452 -10.43 -24.72 7.00
C GLY A 452 -9.76 -24.33 8.33
N VAL A 453 -9.72 -23.03 8.68
CA VAL A 453 -9.22 -22.53 9.96
C VAL A 453 -10.39 -22.19 10.88
N PRO A 454 -10.51 -22.80 12.07
CA PRO A 454 -11.49 -22.38 13.07
C PRO A 454 -11.08 -20.99 13.60
N LEU A 455 -11.87 -19.95 13.29
CA LEU A 455 -11.60 -18.56 13.68
C LEU A 455 -11.56 -18.36 15.21
N ILE A 456 -12.25 -19.25 15.94
CA ILE A 456 -12.31 -19.26 17.40
C ILE A 456 -12.17 -20.72 17.86
N PRO A 457 -11.00 -21.17 18.36
CA PRO A 457 -10.82 -22.54 18.78
C PRO A 457 -11.61 -22.84 20.06
N LEU A 458 -12.33 -23.96 20.07
CA LEU A 458 -13.03 -24.50 21.25
C LEU A 458 -12.22 -25.57 21.97
N TYR A 459 -11.36 -26.27 21.22
CA TYR A 459 -10.52 -27.36 21.71
C TYR A 459 -9.05 -27.13 21.36
N CYS A 460 -8.13 -27.74 22.12
CA CYS A 460 -6.69 -27.52 21.93
C CYS A 460 -6.18 -28.05 20.58
N GLU A 461 -6.82 -29.08 20.02
CA GLU A 461 -6.49 -29.64 18.69
C GLU A 461 -6.87 -28.70 17.55
N GLN A 462 -7.70 -27.68 17.81
CA GLN A 462 -8.11 -26.67 16.83
C GLN A 462 -7.15 -25.47 16.80
N VAL A 463 -6.20 -25.37 17.74
CA VAL A 463 -5.22 -24.28 17.77
C VAL A 463 -4.21 -24.49 16.65
N VAL A 464 -4.11 -23.52 15.73
CA VAL A 464 -3.18 -23.56 14.61
C VAL A 464 -1.82 -23.00 15.06
N TRP A 465 -0.82 -23.87 15.09
CA TRP A 465 0.54 -23.50 15.44
C TRP A 465 1.37 -23.25 14.18
N LEU A 466 1.98 -22.07 14.10
CA LEU A 466 3.07 -21.76 13.18
C LEU A 466 4.36 -22.41 13.75
N PRO A 467 4.94 -23.44 13.11
CA PRO A 467 6.21 -24.02 13.55
C PRO A 467 7.33 -22.97 13.49
N GLY A 468 8.36 -23.09 14.29
CA GLY A 468 9.53 -22.22 14.25
C GLY A 468 10.39 -22.47 13.01
N ALA A 469 11.07 -21.43 12.54
CA ALA A 469 12.01 -21.51 11.42
C ALA A 469 13.45 -21.65 11.88
N LYS A 470 14.32 -22.15 10.98
CA LYS A 470 15.76 -22.22 11.24
C LYS A 470 16.41 -20.84 11.12
N CYS A 471 17.35 -20.59 12.02
CA CYS A 471 17.97 -19.31 12.33
C CYS A 471 18.27 -18.40 11.11
N ALA A 472 17.73 -17.18 11.15
CA ALA A 472 18.02 -16.10 10.22
C ALA A 472 18.53 -14.88 11.01
N THR A 473 19.83 -14.62 11.01
CA THR A 473 20.41 -13.57 11.87
C THR A 473 20.02 -12.16 11.39
N PRO A 474 19.72 -11.22 12.32
CA PRO A 474 19.33 -9.85 12.02
C PRO A 474 20.51 -8.91 11.72
N GLU A 475 21.73 -9.44 11.55
CA GLU A 475 22.97 -8.66 11.43
C GLU A 475 22.94 -7.64 10.26
N THR A 476 22.14 -7.92 9.23
CA THR A 476 21.97 -7.05 8.05
C THR A 476 20.73 -6.18 8.12
N TRP A 477 19.88 -6.32 9.14
CA TRP A 477 18.62 -5.61 9.23
C TRP A 477 18.82 -4.21 9.82
N THR A 478 18.14 -3.24 9.23
CA THR A 478 18.13 -1.86 9.72
C THR A 478 16.67 -1.42 9.84
N PRO A 479 16.20 -1.00 11.02
CA PRO A 479 14.85 -0.48 11.16
C PRO A 479 14.66 0.74 10.25
N GLN A 480 13.54 0.80 9.54
CA GLN A 480 13.20 1.92 8.67
C GLN A 480 12.13 2.78 9.32
N THR A 481 12.37 4.09 9.30
CA THR A 481 11.43 5.11 9.75
C THR A 481 10.64 5.66 8.58
N ALA A 482 9.40 6.04 8.83
CA ALA A 482 8.53 6.73 7.88
C ALA A 482 7.58 7.64 8.65
N ALA A 483 6.75 8.42 7.95
CA ALA A 483 5.72 9.24 8.59
C ALA A 483 4.87 8.42 9.56
N CYS A 484 4.49 9.03 10.69
CA CYS A 484 3.61 8.39 11.67
C CYS A 484 2.28 7.98 11.01
N LEU A 485 1.80 6.79 11.35
CA LEU A 485 0.48 6.31 10.92
C LEU A 485 -0.60 6.87 11.85
N ASP A 486 -1.58 7.57 11.28
CA ASP A 486 -2.79 7.96 12.02
C ASP A 486 -3.79 6.79 12.11
N ALA A 487 -3.81 5.93 11.09
CA ALA A 487 -4.65 4.75 10.99
C ALA A 487 -4.04 3.73 10.01
N VAL A 488 -4.38 2.45 10.21
CA VAL A 488 -4.07 1.38 9.25
C VAL A 488 -5.16 1.34 8.19
N LEU A 489 -4.90 1.92 7.01
CA LEU A 489 -5.82 1.96 5.86
C LEU A 489 -5.60 0.80 4.88
N ASN A 490 -4.39 0.23 4.86
CA ASN A 490 -4.06 -0.96 4.09
C ASN A 490 -3.10 -1.87 4.86
N SER A 491 -2.99 -3.13 4.41
CA SER A 491 -1.99 -4.06 4.91
C SER A 491 -1.62 -5.06 3.83
N ARG A 492 -0.36 -5.46 3.78
CA ARG A 492 0.09 -6.57 2.94
C ARG A 492 -0.20 -7.94 3.54
N PHE A 493 -0.69 -7.99 4.78
CA PHE A 493 -0.95 -9.20 5.54
C PHE A 493 -2.44 -9.46 5.76
N CYS A 494 -3.30 -8.49 5.43
CA CYS A 494 -4.76 -8.61 5.50
C CYS A 494 -5.39 -8.14 4.18
N THR A 495 -6.55 -8.68 3.81
CA THR A 495 -7.20 -8.23 2.59
C THR A 495 -7.72 -6.79 2.78
N PRO A 496 -7.58 -5.94 1.75
CA PRO A 496 -8.14 -4.59 1.70
C PRO A 496 -9.60 -4.50 2.14
N PHE A 497 -10.37 -5.54 1.82
CA PHE A 497 -11.79 -5.67 2.17
C PHE A 497 -12.06 -5.62 3.67
N TYR A 498 -11.40 -6.48 4.44
CA TYR A 498 -11.69 -6.60 5.88
C TYR A 498 -11.29 -5.35 6.63
N ILE A 499 -10.19 -4.70 6.23
CA ILE A 499 -9.76 -3.42 6.81
C ILE A 499 -10.82 -2.35 6.60
N SER A 500 -11.27 -2.15 5.36
CA SER A 500 -12.33 -1.19 5.03
C SER A 500 -13.62 -1.45 5.80
N LYS A 501 -14.07 -2.71 5.86
CA LYS A 501 -15.29 -3.08 6.62
C LYS A 501 -15.16 -2.88 8.12
N LEU A 502 -13.99 -3.17 8.70
CA LEU A 502 -13.73 -2.94 10.12
C LEU A 502 -13.75 -1.43 10.44
N GLN A 503 -13.14 -0.61 9.59
CA GLN A 503 -13.14 0.84 9.75
C GLN A 503 -14.55 1.44 9.63
N GLU A 504 -15.32 1.05 8.61
CA GLU A 504 -16.72 1.45 8.45
C GLU A 504 -17.51 1.09 9.72
N ALA A 505 -17.37 -0.14 10.23
CA ALA A 505 -18.04 -0.58 11.44
C ALA A 505 -17.64 0.26 12.68
N HIS A 506 -16.35 0.56 12.86
CA HIS A 506 -15.87 1.41 13.95
C HIS A 506 -16.40 2.84 13.87
N GLN A 507 -16.43 3.43 12.67
CA GLN A 507 -16.97 4.76 12.45
C GLN A 507 -18.46 4.82 12.80
N GLN A 508 -19.25 3.86 12.34
CA GLN A 508 -20.69 3.79 12.62
C GLN A 508 -20.98 3.50 14.09
N ALA A 509 -20.23 2.59 14.72
CA ALA A 509 -20.33 2.33 16.15
C ALA A 509 -20.06 3.60 16.99
N THR A 510 -19.14 4.46 16.55
CA THR A 510 -18.83 5.73 17.23
C THR A 510 -19.98 6.72 17.14
N VAL A 511 -20.68 6.79 16.00
CA VAL A 511 -21.90 7.60 15.82
C VAL A 511 -23.02 7.07 16.73
N LEU A 512 -23.28 5.76 16.69
CA LEU A 512 -24.30 5.10 17.52
C LEU A 512 -24.04 5.24 19.03
N ARG A 513 -22.78 5.18 19.48
CA ARG A 513 -22.41 5.42 20.89
C ARG A 513 -22.77 6.82 21.36
N LYS A 514 -22.76 7.83 20.49
CA LYS A 514 -23.12 9.22 20.84
C LYS A 514 -24.64 9.42 20.89
N GLU A 515 -25.39 8.72 20.05
CA GLU A 515 -26.84 8.92 19.93
C GLU A 515 -27.67 7.92 20.78
N ASN A 516 -27.10 6.77 21.15
CA ASN A 516 -27.87 5.64 21.68
C ASN A 516 -27.02 4.63 22.51
N THR A 517 -26.18 5.12 23.42
CA THR A 517 -25.25 4.29 24.21
C THR A 517 -25.94 3.13 24.93
N ASP A 518 -27.13 3.35 25.50
CA ASP A 518 -27.90 2.32 26.22
C ASP A 518 -28.43 1.22 25.28
N ASN A 519 -28.85 1.60 24.07
CA ASN A 519 -29.31 0.65 23.05
C ASN A 519 -28.15 -0.19 22.50
N LEU A 520 -26.98 0.41 22.29
CA LEU A 520 -25.80 -0.34 21.83
C LEU A 520 -25.33 -1.34 22.90
N ASN A 521 -25.33 -0.94 24.18
CA ASN A 521 -25.02 -1.84 25.29
C ASN A 521 -26.03 -3.00 25.37
N ALA A 522 -27.33 -2.72 25.22
CA ALA A 522 -28.36 -3.75 25.19
C ALA A 522 -28.23 -4.71 23.99
N ILE A 523 -27.81 -4.21 22.83
CA ILE A 523 -27.52 -5.05 21.64
C ILE A 523 -26.28 -5.89 21.89
N LEU A 524 -25.16 -5.28 22.32
CA LEU A 524 -23.93 -6.01 22.66
C LEU A 524 -24.19 -7.11 23.70
N ASP A 525 -25.09 -6.85 24.65
CA ASP A 525 -25.56 -7.81 25.64
C ASP A 525 -26.34 -8.99 25.05
N GLN A 526 -27.02 -8.80 23.92
CA GLN A 526 -27.75 -9.83 23.19
C GLN A 526 -26.88 -10.63 22.22
N VAL A 527 -25.86 -10.01 21.61
CA VAL A 527 -25.02 -10.65 20.58
C VAL A 527 -23.77 -11.33 21.17
N ASN A 528 -23.33 -10.95 22.38
CA ASN A 528 -22.16 -11.57 22.99
C ASN A 528 -22.53 -12.98 23.51
N PRO A 529 -21.89 -14.08 23.05
CA PRO A 529 -22.39 -15.45 23.21
C PRO A 529 -22.54 -15.97 24.65
N SER A 530 -22.16 -15.22 25.69
CA SER A 530 -22.45 -15.70 27.03
C SER A 530 -22.54 -14.62 28.10
N ASN A 531 -23.68 -14.64 28.81
CA ASN A 531 -23.81 -14.13 30.18
C ASN A 531 -22.72 -14.71 31.12
N ILE A 532 -21.97 -15.75 30.72
CA ILE A 532 -20.81 -16.31 31.44
C ILE A 532 -19.65 -15.31 31.49
N VAL A 533 -19.36 -14.57 30.42
CA VAL A 533 -18.30 -13.53 30.40
C VAL A 533 -18.64 -12.39 31.36
N LYS A 534 -19.93 -12.05 31.50
CA LYS A 534 -20.41 -11.09 32.50
C LYS A 534 -20.35 -11.61 33.94
N MET A 535 -20.39 -12.94 34.14
CA MET A 535 -20.37 -13.56 35.47
C MET A 535 -18.95 -13.75 36.02
N ALA A 536 -17.91 -13.72 35.18
CA ALA A 536 -16.52 -13.69 35.62
C ALA A 536 -16.05 -12.23 35.70
N LYS A 537 -15.66 -11.77 36.90
CA LYS A 537 -15.06 -10.43 37.03
C LYS A 537 -13.69 -10.43 36.32
N GLY A 538 -13.47 -9.48 35.41
CA GLY A 538 -12.12 -9.07 34.99
C GLY A 538 -11.39 -9.94 33.96
N GLY A 539 -12.03 -10.80 33.16
CA GLY A 539 -11.32 -11.55 32.10
C GLY A 539 -10.73 -12.92 32.54
N GLU A 540 -11.03 -13.35 33.76
CA GLU A 540 -10.65 -14.66 34.31
C GLU A 540 -11.13 -15.83 33.43
N ALA A 541 -12.34 -15.74 32.88
CA ALA A 541 -12.91 -16.75 31.98
C ALA A 541 -12.10 -16.87 30.67
N GLU A 542 -11.55 -15.77 30.18
CA GLU A 542 -10.73 -15.72 28.97
C GLU A 542 -9.42 -16.46 29.19
N VAL A 543 -8.72 -16.15 30.28
CA VAL A 543 -7.46 -16.81 30.66
C VAL A 543 -7.67 -18.30 30.94
N ARG A 544 -8.76 -18.67 31.62
CA ARG A 544 -9.15 -20.07 31.84
C ARG A 544 -9.38 -20.82 30.54
N ASN A 545 -10.04 -20.17 29.57
CA ASN A 545 -10.27 -20.78 28.26
C ASN A 545 -8.95 -20.90 27.48
N LEU A 546 -8.11 -19.85 27.50
CA LEU A 546 -6.79 -19.87 26.88
C LEU A 546 -5.92 -21.00 27.43
N ASP A 547 -5.83 -21.16 28.75
CA ASP A 547 -5.01 -22.21 29.35
C ASP A 547 -5.48 -23.62 28.97
N LYS A 548 -6.79 -23.83 28.78
CA LYS A 548 -7.30 -25.11 28.25
C LYS A 548 -6.92 -25.37 26.79
N LEU A 549 -6.65 -24.31 26.02
CA LEU A 549 -6.28 -24.40 24.61
C LEU A 549 -4.78 -24.61 24.44
N VAL A 550 -3.95 -23.93 25.23
CA VAL A 550 -2.48 -23.93 25.03
C VAL A 550 -1.67 -24.52 26.19
N PHE A 551 -2.31 -24.77 27.34
CA PHE A 551 -1.71 -25.36 28.54
C PHE A 551 -0.49 -24.60 29.06
N PHE A 552 -0.61 -23.28 29.19
CA PHE A 552 0.53 -22.45 29.59
C PHE A 552 0.87 -22.60 31.09
N THR A 553 -0.11 -22.87 31.95
CA THR A 553 0.12 -23.05 33.39
C THR A 553 0.96 -24.28 33.72
N GLU A 554 0.92 -25.31 32.87
CA GLU A 554 1.76 -26.51 33.00
C GLU A 554 3.25 -26.19 32.90
N MET A 555 3.62 -25.09 32.24
CA MET A 555 5.01 -24.66 32.08
C MET A 555 5.66 -24.20 33.39
N ALA A 556 4.86 -23.81 34.38
CA ALA A 556 5.32 -23.25 35.66
C ALA A 556 4.99 -24.17 36.86
N LYS A 557 5.03 -25.49 36.66
CA LYS A 557 4.87 -26.51 37.70
C LYS A 557 6.20 -27.14 38.11
N GLY A 558 6.23 -27.75 39.29
CA GLY A 558 7.39 -28.48 39.80
C GLY A 558 8.54 -27.54 40.18
N GLU A 559 9.67 -27.67 39.49
CA GLU A 559 10.84 -26.79 39.66
C GLU A 559 10.76 -25.52 38.82
N ASN A 560 9.78 -25.44 37.90
CA ASN A 560 9.59 -24.29 37.04
C ASN A 560 8.77 -23.19 37.73
N PHE A 561 9.00 -21.95 37.30
CA PHE A 561 8.42 -20.74 37.85
C PHE A 561 7.89 -19.83 36.73
N GLY A 562 6.83 -19.09 37.03
CA GLY A 562 6.20 -18.13 36.11
C GLY A 562 6.50 -16.67 36.47
N ILE A 563 6.49 -15.79 35.48
CA ILE A 563 6.56 -14.34 35.70
C ILE A 563 5.36 -13.70 35.04
N VAL A 564 4.72 -12.81 35.78
CA VAL A 564 3.62 -11.99 35.27
C VAL A 564 4.16 -10.57 35.10
N LEU A 565 4.16 -10.08 33.85
CA LEU A 565 4.57 -8.73 33.48
C LEU A 565 3.31 -7.87 33.33
N ASN A 566 3.12 -6.91 34.23
CA ASN A 566 1.92 -6.07 34.27
C ASN A 566 2.26 -4.63 33.86
N LEU A 567 1.66 -4.15 32.77
CA LEU A 567 1.71 -2.72 32.40
C LEU A 567 0.56 -1.90 33.04
N SER A 568 -0.42 -2.58 33.66
CA SER A 568 -1.55 -1.96 34.36
C SER A 568 -1.95 -2.76 35.60
N ASN A 569 -2.51 -2.06 36.60
CA ASN A 569 -3.00 -2.62 37.87
C ASN A 569 -4.24 -3.54 37.72
N SER A 570 -4.56 -3.99 36.51
CA SER A 570 -5.85 -4.61 36.18
C SER A 570 -5.84 -6.13 36.21
N ILE A 571 -4.74 -6.79 36.61
CA ILE A 571 -4.49 -8.23 36.34
C ILE A 571 -4.71 -9.12 37.58
N ASP A 572 -5.43 -8.65 38.59
CA ASP A 572 -5.77 -9.40 39.81
C ASP A 572 -6.37 -10.80 39.51
N TYR A 573 -7.11 -10.92 38.40
CA TYR A 573 -7.76 -12.16 37.97
C TYR A 573 -6.76 -13.22 37.46
N LEU A 574 -5.67 -12.83 36.81
CA LEU A 574 -4.65 -13.77 36.33
C LEU A 574 -3.86 -14.32 37.52
N ALA A 575 -3.45 -13.44 38.44
CA ALA A 575 -2.78 -13.83 39.67
C ALA A 575 -3.64 -14.84 40.45
N HIS A 576 -4.92 -14.52 40.68
CA HIS A 576 -5.87 -15.42 41.32
C HIS A 576 -5.99 -16.77 40.60
N TYR A 577 -6.06 -16.76 39.26
CA TYR A 577 -6.13 -18.00 38.48
C TYR A 577 -4.86 -18.85 38.58
N LEU A 578 -3.69 -18.22 38.54
CA LEU A 578 -2.40 -18.90 38.69
C LEU A 578 -2.27 -19.54 40.09
N GLU A 579 -2.69 -18.82 41.14
CA GLU A 579 -2.76 -19.35 42.50
C GLU A 579 -3.68 -20.58 42.60
N GLU A 580 -4.88 -20.53 42.02
CA GLU A 580 -5.79 -21.69 41.98
C GLU A 580 -5.14 -22.91 41.32
N LYS A 581 -4.36 -22.68 40.25
CA LYS A 581 -3.63 -23.72 39.53
C LYS A 581 -2.39 -24.23 40.27
N ASN A 582 -2.11 -23.70 41.47
CA ASN A 582 -0.89 -23.97 42.24
C ASN A 582 0.38 -23.65 41.44
N VAL A 583 0.32 -22.65 40.57
CA VAL A 583 1.47 -22.13 39.83
C VAL A 583 2.28 -21.21 40.75
N ARG A 584 3.60 -21.36 40.76
CA ARG A 584 4.49 -20.43 41.45
C ARG A 584 4.84 -19.29 40.50
N PHE A 585 4.54 -18.05 40.87
CA PHE A 585 4.85 -16.88 40.05
C PHE A 585 5.23 -15.65 40.88
N ASN A 586 5.93 -14.70 40.25
CA ASN A 586 6.19 -13.35 40.76
C ASN A 586 5.54 -12.34 39.81
N SER A 587 5.11 -11.21 40.35
CA SER A 587 4.55 -10.10 39.58
C SER A 587 5.58 -8.99 39.44
N ILE A 588 5.83 -8.56 38.20
CA ILE A 588 6.68 -7.43 37.88
C ILE A 588 5.79 -6.38 37.24
N GLU A 589 5.60 -5.27 37.92
CA GLU A 589 4.93 -4.11 37.34
C GLU A 589 5.96 -3.36 36.48
N VAL A 590 5.67 -3.22 35.20
CA VAL A 590 6.48 -2.48 34.25
C VAL A 590 5.79 -1.14 34.03
N ARG A 591 6.48 -0.04 34.32
CA ARG A 591 6.01 1.32 34.06
C ARG A 591 6.96 1.98 33.09
N ILE A 592 6.41 2.57 32.03
CA ILE A 592 7.21 3.40 31.13
C ILE A 592 7.35 4.79 31.75
N SER A 593 8.60 5.21 32.04
CA SER A 593 8.87 6.55 32.55
C SER A 593 8.42 7.61 31.54
N THR A 594 7.56 8.53 31.96
CA THR A 594 7.09 9.64 31.13
C THR A 594 8.17 10.68 30.83
N GLU A 595 9.26 10.71 31.61
CA GLU A 595 10.34 11.71 31.48
C GLU A 595 11.54 11.20 30.67
N SER A 596 11.97 9.95 30.89
CA SER A 596 13.15 9.37 30.24
C SER A 596 12.81 8.42 29.10
N GLY A 597 11.54 8.02 29.00
CA GLY A 597 11.07 7.01 28.08
C GLY A 597 11.65 5.60 28.29
N THR A 598 12.60 5.42 29.19
CA THR A 598 13.04 4.09 29.57
C THR A 598 11.95 3.39 30.37
N PRO A 599 11.58 2.16 30.02
CA PRO A 599 10.74 1.40 30.93
C PRO A 599 11.50 1.03 32.20
N VAL A 600 10.76 1.12 33.29
CA VAL A 600 11.19 0.96 34.67
C VAL A 600 10.33 -0.13 35.27
N ALA A 601 10.91 -1.01 36.08
CA ALA A 601 10.10 -1.99 36.78
C ALA A 601 10.07 -1.76 38.29
N THR A 602 8.90 -2.00 38.86
CA THR A 602 8.65 -2.18 40.29
C THR A 602 8.27 -3.64 40.52
N ILE A 603 8.90 -4.27 41.52
CA ILE A 603 8.74 -5.70 41.80
C ILE A 603 7.99 -5.84 43.13
N ASP A 604 6.90 -6.61 43.13
CA ASP A 604 6.09 -6.95 44.32
C ASP A 604 5.79 -5.77 45.29
N ASP A 605 5.24 -4.66 44.76
CA ASP A 605 4.86 -3.46 45.53
C ASP A 605 5.99 -2.79 46.35
N GLN A 606 7.27 -3.11 46.09
CA GLN A 606 8.40 -2.44 46.74
C GLN A 606 8.75 -1.13 46.02
N GLU A 607 9.04 -0.06 46.79
CA GLU A 607 9.41 1.29 46.28
C GLU A 607 10.71 1.33 45.44
N ALA A 608 11.41 0.21 45.27
CA ALA A 608 12.69 0.15 44.57
C ALA A 608 12.51 0.05 43.04
N VAL A 609 12.57 1.21 42.37
CA VAL A 609 12.68 1.36 40.91
C VAL A 609 13.98 0.73 40.41
N CYS A 610 13.88 -0.27 39.53
CA CYS A 610 15.02 -0.97 38.91
C CYS A 610 15.08 -0.72 37.40
N GLN A 611 16.29 -0.55 36.85
CA GLN A 611 16.52 -0.56 35.40
C GLN A 611 16.50 -1.98 34.84
N PHE A 612 16.29 -2.14 33.53
CA PHE A 612 16.08 -3.45 32.90
C PHE A 612 17.19 -4.48 33.09
N ASP A 613 18.44 -4.06 32.95
CA ASP A 613 19.57 -4.96 33.13
C ASP A 613 19.67 -5.46 34.57
N ASP A 614 19.10 -4.71 35.52
CA ASP A 614 18.99 -5.10 36.91
C ASP A 614 17.78 -6.02 37.17
N ILE A 615 16.69 -5.95 36.40
CA ILE A 615 15.52 -6.84 36.57
C ILE A 615 15.94 -8.30 36.42
N SER A 616 16.69 -8.64 35.37
CA SER A 616 17.15 -10.01 35.15
C SER A 616 18.04 -10.50 36.30
N GLN A 617 18.86 -9.62 36.87
CA GLN A 617 19.68 -9.96 38.04
C GLN A 617 18.85 -10.06 39.32
N HIS A 618 17.85 -9.19 39.50
CA HIS A 618 16.98 -9.15 40.66
C HIS A 618 16.08 -10.38 40.71
N VAL A 619 15.45 -10.74 39.60
CA VAL A 619 14.61 -11.93 39.48
C VAL A 619 15.44 -13.20 39.74
N LYS A 620 16.68 -13.27 39.24
CA LYS A 620 17.63 -14.36 39.56
C LYS A 620 18.04 -14.42 41.05
N ARG A 621 17.97 -13.31 41.79
CA ARG A 621 18.20 -13.27 43.24
C ARG A 621 16.96 -13.69 44.03
N LEU A 622 15.76 -13.38 43.53
CA LEU A 622 14.48 -13.81 44.12
C LEU A 622 14.19 -15.30 43.94
N SER A 623 14.76 -15.94 42.91
CA SER A 623 14.81 -17.40 42.80
C SER A 623 15.79 -17.97 43.83
N GLN A 624 15.41 -17.95 45.11
CA GLN A 624 16.25 -18.16 46.32
C GLN A 624 16.96 -19.53 46.43
N THR A 625 16.94 -20.41 45.41
CA THR A 625 17.45 -21.78 45.51
C THR A 625 18.37 -22.25 44.38
N GLY A 626 18.61 -21.45 43.32
CA GLY A 626 19.51 -21.84 42.22
C GLY A 626 19.04 -23.02 41.35
N THR A 627 17.86 -23.60 41.64
CA THR A 627 17.24 -24.70 40.89
C THR A 627 15.94 -24.31 40.17
N GLN A 628 15.47 -23.07 40.33
CA GLN A 628 14.19 -22.62 39.76
C GLN A 628 14.40 -22.03 38.37
N ARG A 629 13.64 -22.54 37.40
CA ARG A 629 13.73 -22.13 35.99
C ARG A 629 12.52 -21.30 35.57
N ILE A 630 12.74 -20.15 34.93
CA ILE A 630 11.66 -19.31 34.43
C ILE A 630 11.19 -19.87 33.08
N ASN A 631 10.08 -20.61 33.09
CA ASN A 631 9.56 -21.28 31.90
C ASN A 631 8.22 -20.73 31.43
N LEU A 632 7.66 -19.75 32.13
CA LEU A 632 6.46 -19.05 31.73
C LEU A 632 6.63 -17.55 31.95
N VAL A 633 6.40 -16.75 30.92
CA VAL A 633 6.21 -15.31 31.03
C VAL A 633 4.83 -14.99 30.47
N VAL A 634 3.97 -14.37 31.28
CA VAL A 634 2.66 -13.87 30.86
C VAL A 634 2.71 -12.34 30.89
N ALA A 635 2.31 -11.70 29.81
CA ALA A 635 2.31 -10.25 29.66
C ALA A 635 0.97 -9.74 29.16
N ASP A 636 0.64 -8.50 29.54
CA ASP A 636 -0.60 -7.83 29.16
C ASP A 636 -0.31 -6.41 28.72
N ILE A 637 -0.77 -6.05 27.53
CA ILE A 637 -0.62 -4.72 26.94
C ILE A 637 -1.84 -3.88 27.31
N ASN A 638 -1.61 -2.66 27.81
CA ASN A 638 -2.68 -1.76 28.26
C ASN A 638 -3.21 -0.85 27.12
N HIS A 639 -3.32 -1.40 25.92
CA HIS A 639 -3.78 -0.69 24.73
C HIS A 639 -4.75 -1.56 23.93
N ASP A 640 -5.78 -0.93 23.36
CA ASP A 640 -6.74 -1.55 22.45
C ASP A 640 -6.42 -1.28 20.97
N ASP A 641 -5.31 -0.60 20.71
CA ASP A 641 -4.90 -0.07 19.42
C ASP A 641 -3.47 -0.53 19.08
N GLU A 642 -3.32 -1.16 17.90
CA GLU A 642 -2.05 -1.70 17.42
C GLU A 642 -0.94 -0.64 17.38
N LEU A 643 -1.22 0.56 16.85
CA LEU A 643 -0.23 1.61 16.63
C LEU A 643 0.32 2.15 17.96
N LYS A 644 -0.55 2.30 18.96
CA LYS A 644 -0.15 2.73 20.31
C LYS A 644 0.60 1.65 21.09
N SER A 645 0.38 0.38 20.78
CA SER A 645 0.96 -0.75 21.51
C SER A 645 2.41 -1.08 21.15
N LYS A 646 2.98 -0.48 20.08
CA LYS A 646 4.27 -0.89 19.51
C LYS A 646 5.40 -0.98 20.53
N ARG A 647 5.59 0.10 21.29
CA ARG A 647 6.68 0.21 22.28
C ARG A 647 6.51 -0.76 23.44
N ASP A 648 5.28 -0.91 23.93
CA ASP A 648 4.93 -1.85 24.98
C ASP A 648 5.23 -3.28 24.54
N LEU A 649 4.81 -3.64 23.33
CA LEU A 649 5.05 -4.95 22.75
C LEU A 649 6.55 -5.27 22.64
N VAL A 650 7.36 -4.35 22.11
CA VAL A 650 8.82 -4.54 22.02
C VAL A 650 9.44 -4.69 23.40
N SER A 651 9.06 -3.82 24.34
CA SER A 651 9.58 -3.85 25.71
C SER A 651 9.27 -5.19 26.37
N LEU A 652 8.03 -5.66 26.29
CA LEU A 652 7.60 -6.95 26.85
C LEU A 652 8.32 -8.13 26.19
N CYS A 653 8.54 -8.09 24.88
CA CYS A 653 9.33 -9.11 24.18
C CYS A 653 10.76 -9.15 24.70
N VAL A 654 11.47 -8.01 24.77
CA VAL A 654 12.85 -7.94 25.29
C VAL A 654 12.93 -8.51 26.70
N ILE A 655 12.01 -8.13 27.59
CA ILE A 655 11.97 -8.62 28.97
C ILE A 655 11.72 -10.13 28.99
N ALA A 656 10.74 -10.62 28.24
CA ALA A 656 10.41 -12.04 28.19
C ALA A 656 11.60 -12.88 27.73
N LEU A 657 12.30 -12.46 26.67
CA LEU A 657 13.45 -13.19 26.13
C LEU A 657 14.65 -13.18 27.10
N LYS A 658 14.89 -12.07 27.80
CA LYS A 658 15.95 -12.00 28.85
C LYS A 658 15.66 -12.89 30.06
N LEU A 659 14.38 -13.15 30.36
CA LEU A 659 13.96 -13.90 31.54
C LEU A 659 13.78 -15.40 31.26
N LEU A 660 13.27 -15.78 30.09
CA LEU A 660 12.92 -17.17 29.77
C LEU A 660 14.16 -18.08 29.71
N GLU A 661 13.97 -19.31 30.18
CA GLU A 661 14.91 -20.41 29.99
C GLU A 661 14.48 -21.34 28.85
N GLY A 662 15.43 -22.12 28.32
CA GLY A 662 15.21 -23.04 27.20
C GLY A 662 14.00 -23.96 27.42
N GLY A 663 13.15 -24.06 26.40
CA GLY A 663 11.87 -24.77 26.41
C GLY A 663 10.70 -23.98 27.01
N GLY A 664 10.91 -22.73 27.48
CA GLY A 664 9.88 -21.88 28.08
C GLY A 664 8.78 -21.42 27.11
N MET A 665 7.78 -20.75 27.67
CA MET A 665 6.62 -20.22 26.97
C MET A 665 6.38 -18.74 27.29
N PHE A 666 6.10 -17.96 26.25
CA PHE A 666 5.67 -16.56 26.35
C PHE A 666 4.20 -16.44 25.94
N VAL A 667 3.38 -15.82 26.78
CA VAL A 667 1.96 -15.53 26.52
C VAL A 667 1.78 -14.02 26.64
N CYS A 668 1.35 -13.35 25.57
CA CYS A 668 1.14 -11.91 25.57
C CYS A 668 -0.25 -11.58 25.05
N ARG A 669 -1.01 -10.74 25.76
CA ARG A 669 -2.18 -10.09 25.15
C ARG A 669 -1.70 -9.06 24.13
N ILE A 670 -2.27 -9.09 22.94
CA ILE A 670 -1.95 -8.19 21.82
C ILE A 670 -3.23 -7.71 21.14
N CYS A 671 -3.13 -6.65 20.32
CA CYS A 671 -4.20 -6.17 19.44
C CYS A 671 -4.15 -6.88 18.09
N GLU A 672 -4.65 -6.24 17.04
CA GLU A 672 -4.40 -6.66 15.66
C GLU A 672 -2.89 -6.66 15.33
N THR A 673 -2.55 -7.35 14.24
CA THR A 673 -1.18 -7.47 13.71
C THR A 673 -1.18 -7.15 12.22
N LEU A 674 -1.76 -6.00 11.85
CA LEU A 674 -1.94 -5.58 10.47
C LEU A 674 -0.72 -4.84 9.91
N THR A 675 0.09 -4.22 10.76
CA THR A 675 1.28 -3.49 10.34
C THR A 675 2.48 -4.41 10.14
N ARG A 676 3.35 -4.07 9.21
CA ARG A 676 4.61 -4.79 9.00
C ARG A 676 5.53 -4.71 10.20
N PHE A 677 5.37 -3.70 11.07
CA PHE A 677 6.04 -3.61 12.36
C PHE A 677 5.66 -4.80 13.26
N SER A 678 4.36 -4.96 13.53
CA SER A 678 3.84 -6.05 14.38
C SER A 678 4.17 -7.41 13.78
N VAL A 679 4.03 -7.56 12.47
CA VAL A 679 4.38 -8.78 11.75
C VAL A 679 5.89 -9.06 11.81
N GLY A 680 6.73 -8.02 11.80
CA GLY A 680 8.16 -8.15 12.04
C GLY A 680 8.49 -8.71 13.43
N ILE A 681 7.73 -8.34 14.47
CA ILE A 681 7.87 -8.91 15.81
C ILE A 681 7.49 -10.40 15.79
N LEU A 682 6.39 -10.75 15.13
CA LEU A 682 6.00 -12.15 14.96
C LEU A 682 7.07 -12.95 14.21
N TYR A 683 7.69 -12.37 13.18
CA TYR A 683 8.77 -13.00 12.43
C TYR A 683 10.00 -13.27 13.31
N ILE A 684 10.38 -12.32 14.17
CA ILE A 684 11.47 -12.50 15.14
C ILE A 684 11.12 -13.64 16.11
N LEU A 685 9.93 -13.63 16.71
CA LEU A 685 9.50 -14.66 17.65
C LEU A 685 9.40 -16.06 16.99
N HIS A 686 9.04 -16.12 15.70
CA HIS A 686 9.05 -17.35 14.89
C HIS A 686 10.44 -17.98 14.73
N HIS A 687 11.53 -17.22 14.88
CA HIS A 687 12.89 -17.75 14.84
C HIS A 687 13.47 -18.05 16.22
N VAL A 688 12.78 -17.63 17.29
CA VAL A 688 13.26 -17.71 18.67
C VAL A 688 12.52 -18.77 19.49
N PHE A 689 11.38 -19.25 18.98
CA PHE A 689 10.55 -20.29 19.60
C PHE A 689 10.28 -21.46 18.64
N ASP A 690 10.11 -22.67 19.19
CA ASP A 690 9.73 -23.88 18.44
C ASP A 690 8.42 -23.71 17.67
N LYS A 691 7.49 -22.89 18.17
CA LYS A 691 6.23 -22.56 17.52
C LYS A 691 5.52 -21.38 18.16
N LEU A 692 4.68 -20.71 17.38
CA LEU A 692 3.81 -19.63 17.83
C LEU A 692 2.36 -19.81 17.37
N THR A 693 1.41 -19.18 18.05
CA THR A 693 -0.01 -19.11 17.66
C THR A 693 -0.61 -17.79 18.13
N ILE A 694 -1.62 -17.30 17.40
CA ILE A 694 -2.48 -16.21 17.83
C ILE A 694 -3.87 -16.80 18.13
N VAL A 695 -4.41 -16.54 19.31
CA VAL A 695 -5.66 -17.14 19.78
C VAL A 695 -6.62 -16.04 20.25
N LYS A 696 -7.85 -16.05 19.75
CA LYS A 696 -8.99 -15.39 20.42
C LYS A 696 -9.74 -16.44 21.23
N PRO A 697 -9.67 -16.43 22.57
CA PRO A 697 -10.53 -17.26 23.40
C PRO A 697 -12.01 -16.99 23.06
N VAL A 698 -12.85 -18.03 23.04
CA VAL A 698 -14.30 -17.87 22.77
C VAL A 698 -15.01 -17.05 23.84
N MET A 699 -14.39 -16.96 25.02
CA MET A 699 -14.86 -16.15 26.14
C MET A 699 -14.44 -14.68 26.02
N SER A 700 -13.59 -14.31 25.06
CA SER A 700 -13.22 -12.91 24.84
C SER A 700 -14.31 -12.16 24.10
N GLN A 701 -14.46 -10.87 24.39
CA GLN A 701 -15.43 -10.01 23.70
C GLN A 701 -15.19 -10.03 22.18
N LEU A 702 -16.19 -10.49 21.41
CA LEU A 702 -16.05 -10.69 19.95
C LEU A 702 -15.76 -9.41 19.18
N SER A 703 -16.32 -8.29 19.64
CA SER A 703 -16.10 -6.97 19.03
C SER A 703 -14.74 -6.35 19.39
N SER A 704 -13.99 -6.94 20.33
CA SER A 704 -12.67 -6.44 20.70
C SER A 704 -11.59 -6.99 19.75
N SER A 705 -10.64 -6.14 19.41
CA SER A 705 -9.41 -6.46 18.69
C SER A 705 -8.49 -7.40 19.46
N GLN A 706 -8.60 -7.43 20.79
CA GLN A 706 -7.68 -8.16 21.66
C GLN A 706 -7.64 -9.66 21.37
N ARG A 707 -6.42 -10.19 21.34
CA ARG A 707 -6.04 -11.60 21.11
C ARG A 707 -4.87 -11.96 22.04
N PHE A 708 -4.50 -13.24 22.07
CA PHE A 708 -3.30 -13.71 22.76
C PHE A 708 -2.30 -14.27 21.76
N LEU A 709 -1.09 -13.72 21.77
CA LEU A 709 0.09 -14.32 21.18
C LEU A 709 0.68 -15.34 22.16
N VAL A 710 0.87 -16.57 21.70
CA VAL A 710 1.47 -17.64 22.50
C VAL A 710 2.66 -18.22 21.74
N CYS A 711 3.84 -18.07 22.31
CA CYS A 711 5.09 -18.61 21.78
C CYS A 711 5.58 -19.73 22.70
N LYS A 712 5.78 -20.94 22.17
CA LYS A 712 6.10 -22.14 22.94
C LYS A 712 7.45 -22.71 22.50
N GLY A 713 8.26 -23.13 23.46
CA GLY A 713 9.52 -23.81 23.21
C GLY A 713 10.64 -22.83 22.90
N TYR A 714 10.94 -21.94 23.85
CA TYR A 714 12.01 -20.97 23.70
C TYR A 714 13.37 -21.65 23.42
N LEU A 715 14.07 -21.22 22.37
CA LEU A 715 15.30 -21.89 21.92
C LEU A 715 16.55 -21.48 22.73
N GLY A 716 16.59 -20.25 23.25
CA GLY A 716 17.73 -19.70 24.01
C GLY A 716 18.94 -19.25 23.16
N GLU A 717 18.81 -19.20 21.83
CA GLU A 717 19.83 -18.69 20.89
C GLU A 717 19.44 -17.30 20.34
N ASP A 718 19.11 -16.37 21.22
CA ASP A 718 18.35 -15.15 20.93
C ASP A 718 19.16 -13.84 21.09
N LYS A 719 20.40 -13.91 21.56
CA LYS A 719 21.21 -12.72 21.94
C LYS A 719 21.24 -11.64 20.85
N HIS A 720 21.31 -12.04 19.58
CA HIS A 720 21.32 -11.12 18.45
C HIS A 720 19.95 -10.50 18.19
N TYR A 721 18.86 -11.23 18.42
CA TYR A 721 17.50 -10.69 18.31
C TYR A 721 17.17 -9.76 19.48
N VAL A 722 17.57 -10.11 20.71
CA VAL A 722 17.39 -9.23 21.87
C VAL A 722 18.13 -7.91 21.68
N ALA A 723 19.41 -7.95 21.29
CA ALA A 723 20.18 -6.74 21.00
C ALA A 723 19.55 -5.89 19.88
N TYR A 724 18.95 -6.54 18.88
CA TYR A 724 18.25 -5.85 17.80
C TYR A 724 16.92 -5.21 18.27
N LEU A 725 16.12 -5.92 19.07
CA LEU A 725 14.89 -5.39 19.67
C LEU A 725 15.18 -4.24 20.65
N GLU A 726 16.28 -4.28 21.38
CA GLU A 726 16.75 -3.17 22.22
C GLU A 726 17.09 -1.94 21.38
N LYS A 727 17.82 -2.12 20.26
CA LYS A 727 18.08 -1.02 19.32
C LYS A 727 16.79 -0.40 18.79
N ILE A 728 15.78 -1.21 18.48
CA ILE A 728 14.46 -0.71 18.04
C ILE A 728 13.78 0.06 19.17
N LEU A 729 13.81 -0.46 20.39
CA LEU A 729 13.23 0.20 21.56
C LEU A 729 13.88 1.56 21.80
N ASP A 730 15.21 1.65 21.72
CA ASP A 730 15.95 2.91 21.86
C ASP A 730 15.51 3.92 20.79
N GLN A 731 15.34 3.50 19.54
CA GLN A 731 14.86 4.37 18.46
C GLN A 731 13.43 4.86 18.71
N LEU A 732 12.52 3.98 19.13
CA LEU A 732 11.14 4.37 19.49
C LEU A 732 11.12 5.39 20.63
N ILE A 733 12.00 5.22 21.63
CA ILE A 733 12.13 6.16 22.75
C ILE A 733 12.62 7.53 22.26
N ILE A 734 13.66 7.56 21.42
CA ILE A 734 14.19 8.80 20.86
C ILE A 734 13.11 9.57 20.10
N LEU A 735 12.39 8.88 19.20
CA LEU A 735 11.33 9.49 18.39
C LEU A 735 10.18 10.04 19.23
N ASP A 736 9.76 9.32 20.28
CA ASP A 736 8.72 9.76 21.21
C ASP A 736 9.17 10.97 22.04
N CYS A 737 10.40 10.94 22.58
CA CYS A 737 10.99 12.06 23.31
C CYS A 737 11.11 13.33 22.47
N GLU A 738 11.42 13.19 21.17
CA GLU A 738 11.51 14.30 20.22
C GLU A 738 10.14 14.77 19.70
N LYS A 739 9.06 14.04 20.01
CA LYS A 739 7.73 14.23 19.40
C LYS A 739 7.80 14.25 17.88
N SER A 740 8.57 13.32 17.34
CA SER A 740 8.85 13.21 15.92
C SER A 740 7.56 13.00 15.12
N THR A 741 7.54 13.51 13.89
CA THR A 741 6.52 13.19 12.87
C THR A 741 6.79 11.87 12.17
N PHE A 742 7.87 11.18 12.56
CA PHE A 742 8.28 9.88 12.04
C PHE A 742 8.18 8.80 13.12
N ASP A 743 7.91 7.56 12.70
CA ASP A 743 7.85 6.36 13.53
C ASP A 743 8.61 5.21 12.85
N VAL A 744 9.00 4.20 13.63
CA VAL A 744 9.57 2.96 13.09
C VAL A 744 8.43 2.10 12.52
N LEU A 745 8.41 1.94 11.20
CA LEU A 745 7.38 1.14 10.52
C LEU A 745 7.89 -0.23 10.08
N GLU A 746 9.18 -0.37 9.76
CA GLU A 746 9.77 -1.64 9.32
C GLU A 746 10.92 -2.04 10.24
N ILE A 747 10.88 -3.28 10.72
CA ILE A 747 11.96 -3.86 11.54
C ILE A 747 12.52 -5.14 10.93
N VAL A 748 11.86 -5.71 9.93
CA VAL A 748 12.30 -6.88 9.16
C VAL A 748 12.06 -6.57 7.68
N PRO A 749 13.04 -6.77 6.79
CA PRO A 749 12.87 -6.49 5.36
C PRO A 749 11.67 -7.22 4.75
N MET A 750 10.90 -6.52 3.90
CA MET A 750 9.70 -7.08 3.27
C MET A 750 9.94 -8.40 2.53
N GLN A 751 11.12 -8.59 1.90
CA GLN A 751 11.47 -9.85 1.24
C GLN A 751 11.46 -11.06 2.19
N ARG A 752 11.77 -10.85 3.48
CA ARG A 752 11.73 -11.90 4.50
C ARG A 752 10.31 -12.18 4.97
N LEU A 753 9.52 -11.11 5.14
CA LEU A 753 8.11 -11.23 5.54
C LEU A 753 7.25 -11.93 4.48
N TYR A 754 7.66 -11.90 3.21
CA TYR A 754 7.02 -12.63 2.10
C TYR A 754 7.56 -14.03 1.86
N SER A 755 8.43 -14.54 2.74
CA SER A 755 8.94 -15.90 2.61
C SER A 755 7.82 -16.94 2.62
N GLU A 756 7.97 -17.98 1.79
CA GLU A 756 7.02 -19.09 1.65
C GLU A 756 6.71 -19.79 2.97
N GLU A 757 7.67 -19.81 3.89
CA GLU A 757 7.55 -20.47 5.20
C GLU A 757 6.70 -19.67 6.20
N PHE A 758 6.61 -18.34 6.04
CA PHE A 758 5.99 -17.46 7.04
C PHE A 758 4.69 -16.84 6.54
N TYR A 759 4.71 -16.25 5.34
CA TYR A 759 3.61 -15.43 4.82
C TYR A 759 2.25 -16.15 4.72
N PRO A 760 2.17 -17.40 4.22
CA PRO A 760 0.88 -18.11 4.10
C PRO A 760 0.27 -18.47 5.44
N LEU A 761 1.10 -18.67 6.45
CA LEU A 761 0.66 -19.07 7.78
C LEU A 761 0.15 -17.88 8.58
N LEU A 762 0.68 -16.68 8.34
CA LEU A 762 0.16 -15.44 8.91
C LEU A 762 -1.18 -15.02 8.29
N LYS A 763 -1.38 -15.29 6.99
CA LYS A 763 -2.61 -14.95 6.25
C LYS A 763 -3.78 -15.89 6.50
N ARG A 764 -3.52 -17.09 7.01
CA ARG A 764 -4.54 -18.07 7.41
C ARG A 764 -5.13 -17.69 8.76
#